data_AF-A0A813JA28-F1
#
_entry.id   AF-A0A813JA28-F1
#
_cell.length_a   1.000
_cell.length_b   1.000
_cell.length_c   1.000
_cell.angle_alpha   90.00
_cell.angle_beta   90.00
_cell.angle_gamma   90.00
#
_symmetry.space_group_name_H-M   'P 1'
#
loop_
_entity.id
_entity.type
_entity.pdbx_description
1 polymer ?
#
loop_
_entity_poly.entity_id
_entity_poly.type
_entity_poly.pdbx_seq_one_letter_code
_entity_poly.pdbx_strand_id
1 'polypeptide(L)'
;MSDAVADGEVEATSLGAIAGPTDEAAGLSAADEEVVVDHKEVPCWYGEAWAVEDGMVLNLPVFKGCSFAFKRLLLRAIREYEYIECGKETWYDVDHDEIITLERLPPDRLPPLKLDFIGSIIEPGQYICKGGDYDSRLVLVISGTVEKLVGDSAGGGLCVTRVLQENDCEGLTEFLGVGTEQRTCALRAGPEGARVRYVSRTSLTALLNMREPDPTKQRPPGKEYLGPIMKPSWENEAAYFGILSLDRIDSLNHKASRELLVWQPGPKGSPDTPLDLLSLPGQTIFMLDNALGTSVSGPLPEGIEDRYFFDGQTVLKPGVQGDCCIMILRGEVEALIPDGCQGVCLARQHLPNPDAVGSWLGEGRDGGTGWRQSDHGPAGFTRMNSEEDESASKASSRRAPRRSSKHETEQREVIFVSLVTPSNIKRAMAHVRKAAEEGRLDLSQMKTTDWRWSWADRKVLEVFNVLEKAKLLTLHGLERAEEVRLYLNPPSIPPPPEPQATLQPGTQVGRLALLGVPIVLAGEIRAKGPVLLAILHRHVLLKAIYNLPAMEFFSPRGLTLGDRVDNLRQAPPPTHDQAPNERPSHLGPVTGPPRHKMELTDEPAAGTAGAWKSKTGVFRHLPGADAFEHVLLNSIKKYSLIWDLVYDAPPRLLDDLVRAWEPRWVLPGEVVIQDETPDADFVFVIVHGACVVTLEGREIERIGQGAIQGAAQLLSLNGWTRTVTADPEHNGEVMLQVLRRKSLIEMLSGHPEPKARMMAVEASLQVGKEADWRLLKLIPTFRSLYFPYFLGRLYKDADIRLFCAGDHVSLTG
;
A
#
# COMPACT_ATOMS: atom_id res chain seq x y z
N MET A 1 -50.48 50.39 11.17
CA MET A 1 -51.80 50.99 11.47
C MET A 1 -52.82 49.96 11.04
N SER A 2 -53.18 49.09 11.99
CA SER A 2 -54.50 48.99 12.65
C SER A 2 -55.38 47.99 11.88
N ASP A 3 -55.46 46.74 12.34
CA ASP A 3 -56.50 46.19 13.26
C ASP A 3 -57.68 45.66 12.42
N ALA A 4 -58.42 44.60 12.71
CA ALA A 4 -58.60 43.64 13.81
C ALA A 4 -59.49 42.50 13.22
N VAL A 5 -59.25 41.20 13.51
CA VAL A 5 -59.86 40.35 14.57
C VAL A 5 -61.40 40.22 14.54
N ALA A 6 -61.87 38.96 14.47
CA ALA A 6 -63.01 38.33 15.20
C ALA A 6 -63.50 37.10 14.38
N ASP A 7 -63.41 35.84 14.80
CA ASP A 7 -63.96 35.10 15.97
C ASP A 7 -65.23 34.29 15.61
N GLY A 8 -65.33 33.07 16.18
CA GLY A 8 -66.56 32.26 16.31
C GLY A 8 -66.47 30.83 15.73
N GLU A 9 -66.05 29.82 16.51
CA GLU A 9 -66.90 28.82 17.23
C GLU A 9 -67.50 27.73 16.30
N VAL A 10 -67.07 26.45 16.31
CA VAL A 10 -67.26 25.35 17.29
C VAL A 10 -68.73 24.95 17.52
N GLU A 11 -69.14 23.78 16.99
CA GLU A 11 -69.89 22.66 17.62
C GLU A 11 -70.35 21.67 16.53
N ALA A 12 -69.88 20.41 16.50
CA ALA A 12 -70.29 19.24 17.30
C ALA A 12 -71.42 18.41 16.65
N THR A 13 -71.00 17.29 16.07
CA THR A 13 -71.59 15.93 16.09
C THR A 13 -73.12 15.72 16.13
N SER A 14 -73.64 14.94 15.17
CA SER A 14 -74.67 13.94 15.46
C SER A 14 -74.65 12.75 14.50
N LEU A 15 -74.83 11.57 15.11
CA LEU A 15 -74.89 10.20 14.58
C LEU A 15 -76.13 9.90 13.70
N GLY A 16 -76.04 8.85 12.89
CA GLY A 16 -77.17 8.05 12.40
C GLY A 16 -76.99 7.59 10.94
N ALA A 17 -76.54 6.36 10.64
CA ALA A 17 -77.28 5.09 10.65
C ALA A 17 -77.64 4.60 9.22
N ILE A 18 -76.88 3.61 8.77
CA ILE A 18 -77.24 2.36 8.04
C ILE A 18 -78.56 2.36 7.23
N ALA A 19 -78.44 2.27 5.89
CA ALA A 19 -79.19 1.38 5.01
C ALA A 19 -78.55 1.38 3.60
N GLY A 20 -78.19 0.21 3.06
CA GLY A 20 -77.96 0.02 1.62
C GLY A 20 -79.24 -0.47 0.92
N PRO A 21 -79.19 -1.08 -0.27
CA PRO A 21 -78.29 -0.85 -1.41
C PRO A 21 -79.10 -0.40 -2.65
N THR A 22 -78.46 0.29 -3.60
CA THR A 22 -78.99 0.36 -4.97
C THR A 22 -77.85 0.12 -5.95
N ASP A 23 -77.99 -0.99 -6.67
CA ASP A 23 -77.30 -1.29 -7.91
C ASP A 23 -77.34 -0.10 -8.85
N GLU A 24 -76.17 0.35 -9.31
CA GLU A 24 -76.07 0.83 -10.68
C GLU A 24 -74.64 0.62 -11.19
N ALA A 25 -74.58 -0.24 -12.19
CA ALA A 25 -73.39 -0.58 -12.93
C ALA A 25 -72.91 0.63 -13.75
N ALA A 26 -71.69 1.08 -13.49
CA ALA A 26 -70.91 1.85 -14.44
C ALA A 26 -69.46 1.39 -14.37
N GLY A 27 -69.02 0.73 -15.43
CA GLY A 27 -67.70 0.16 -15.57
C GLY A 27 -66.61 1.23 -15.50
N LEU A 28 -65.71 1.06 -14.53
CA LEU A 28 -64.37 1.62 -14.55
C LEU A 28 -63.43 0.42 -14.46
N SER A 29 -62.65 0.23 -15.53
CA SER A 29 -61.60 -0.77 -15.59
C SER A 29 -60.56 -0.46 -14.51
N ALA A 30 -60.59 -1.22 -13.42
CA ALA A 30 -59.45 -1.35 -12.54
C ALA A 30 -58.31 -1.94 -13.38
N ALA A 31 -57.29 -1.13 -13.64
CA ALA A 31 -55.98 -1.69 -13.90
C ALA A 31 -55.57 -2.35 -12.59
N ASP A 32 -55.52 -3.68 -12.58
CA ASP A 32 -54.88 -4.43 -11.52
C ASP A 32 -53.41 -3.98 -11.49
N GLU A 33 -53.10 -3.02 -10.61
CA GLU A 33 -51.74 -2.87 -10.11
C GLU A 33 -51.44 -4.17 -9.36
N GLU A 34 -50.79 -5.10 -10.06
CA GLU A 34 -50.02 -6.15 -9.41
C GLU A 34 -49.09 -5.45 -8.43
N VAL A 35 -49.48 -5.49 -7.15
CA VAL A 35 -48.58 -5.20 -6.05
C VAL A 35 -47.49 -6.25 -6.16
N VAL A 36 -46.39 -5.89 -6.83
CA VAL A 36 -45.13 -6.62 -6.76
C VAL A 36 -44.72 -6.55 -5.30
N VAL A 37 -45.19 -7.51 -4.52
CA VAL A 37 -44.65 -7.77 -3.20
C VAL A 37 -43.21 -8.13 -3.45
N ASP A 38 -42.32 -7.17 -3.20
CA ASP A 38 -40.88 -7.35 -3.21
C ASP A 38 -40.57 -8.37 -2.12
N HIS A 39 -40.66 -9.65 -2.49
CA HIS A 39 -40.25 -10.76 -1.66
C HIS A 39 -38.76 -10.58 -1.46
N LYS A 40 -38.37 -9.88 -0.38
CA LYS A 40 -37.00 -9.86 0.11
C LYS A 40 -36.54 -11.31 0.08
N GLU A 41 -35.64 -11.62 -0.85
CA GLU A 41 -35.10 -12.96 -1.00
C GLU A 41 -34.57 -13.35 0.37
N VAL A 42 -35.26 -14.29 1.00
CA VAL A 42 -34.82 -14.86 2.25
C VAL A 42 -33.47 -15.49 1.93
N PRO A 43 -32.37 -15.06 2.60
CA PRO A 43 -31.04 -15.54 2.24
C PRO A 43 -31.03 -17.06 2.21
N CYS A 44 -30.34 -17.65 1.24
CA CYS A 44 -30.34 -19.11 1.02
C CYS A 44 -29.82 -19.94 2.20
N TRP A 45 -29.33 -19.31 3.27
CA TRP A 45 -28.92 -19.91 4.54
C TRP A 45 -29.94 -19.76 5.68
N TYR A 46 -31.15 -19.27 5.40
CA TYR A 46 -32.19 -19.13 6.42
C TYR A 46 -32.61 -20.50 6.97
N GLY A 47 -32.47 -20.67 8.28
CA GLY A 47 -32.67 -21.95 8.97
C GLY A 47 -31.39 -22.75 9.20
N GLU A 48 -30.25 -22.32 8.67
CA GLU A 48 -28.95 -22.95 8.95
C GLU A 48 -28.20 -22.21 10.07
N ALA A 49 -27.47 -22.95 10.91
CA ALA A 49 -26.65 -22.37 11.97
C ALA A 49 -25.46 -21.59 11.38
N TRP A 50 -25.20 -20.40 11.92
CA TRP A 50 -24.20 -19.45 11.41
C TRP A 50 -23.30 -18.91 12.52
N ALA A 51 -22.00 -18.81 12.25
CA ALA A 51 -21.03 -18.17 13.14
C ALA A 51 -20.50 -16.84 12.56
N VAL A 52 -20.03 -15.94 13.41
CA VAL A 52 -19.49 -14.63 12.98
C VAL A 52 -18.33 -14.82 11.99
N GLU A 53 -17.51 -15.83 12.23
CA GLU A 53 -16.35 -16.25 11.44
C GLU A 53 -16.73 -16.73 10.03
N ASP A 54 -17.95 -17.24 9.82
CA ASP A 54 -18.46 -17.54 8.47
C ASP A 54 -18.69 -16.24 7.70
N GLY A 55 -19.22 -15.22 8.38
CA GLY A 55 -19.39 -13.87 7.85
C GLY A 55 -18.06 -13.20 7.52
N MET A 56 -17.04 -13.37 8.34
CA MET A 56 -15.70 -12.80 8.09
C MET A 56 -15.13 -13.28 6.75
N VAL A 57 -15.23 -14.58 6.45
CA VAL A 57 -14.75 -15.14 5.18
C VAL A 57 -15.60 -14.66 4.00
N LEU A 58 -16.93 -14.80 4.10
CA LEU A 58 -17.83 -14.56 2.96
C LEU A 58 -18.02 -13.07 2.62
N ASN A 59 -17.59 -12.18 3.51
CA ASN A 59 -17.58 -10.74 3.30
C ASN A 59 -16.21 -10.21 2.85
N LEU A 60 -15.19 -11.07 2.68
CA LEU A 60 -13.92 -10.62 2.11
C LEU A 60 -14.15 -9.97 0.73
N PRO A 61 -13.40 -8.90 0.38
CA PRO A 61 -13.56 -8.21 -0.90
C PRO A 61 -13.50 -9.13 -2.11
N VAL A 62 -12.65 -10.17 -2.06
CA VAL A 62 -12.52 -11.18 -3.13
C VAL A 62 -13.83 -11.91 -3.42
N PHE A 63 -14.75 -12.05 -2.45
CA PHE A 63 -16.05 -12.71 -2.62
C PHE A 63 -17.23 -11.72 -2.74
N LYS A 64 -16.99 -10.40 -2.76
CA LYS A 64 -18.06 -9.40 -2.76
C LYS A 64 -18.97 -9.50 -4.00
N GLY A 65 -18.41 -9.85 -5.16
CA GLY A 65 -19.15 -10.03 -6.41
C GLY A 65 -19.89 -11.37 -6.56
N CYS A 66 -19.79 -12.29 -5.60
CA CYS A 66 -20.42 -13.61 -5.70
C CYS A 66 -21.87 -13.61 -5.22
N SER A 67 -22.73 -14.41 -5.86
CA SER A 67 -24.11 -14.62 -5.42
C SER A 67 -24.18 -15.32 -4.05
N PHE A 68 -25.31 -15.16 -3.36
CA PHE A 68 -25.54 -15.83 -2.07
C PHE A 68 -25.48 -17.37 -2.18
N ALA A 69 -26.05 -17.92 -3.25
CA ALA A 69 -26.02 -19.36 -3.50
C ALA A 69 -24.59 -19.89 -3.68
N PHE A 70 -23.74 -19.16 -4.42
CA PHE A 70 -22.32 -19.50 -4.56
C PHE A 70 -21.58 -19.42 -3.22
N LYS A 71 -21.78 -18.33 -2.47
CA LYS A 71 -21.17 -18.14 -1.13
C LYS A 71 -21.55 -19.26 -0.16
N ARG A 72 -22.79 -19.75 -0.23
CA ARG A 72 -23.26 -20.87 0.58
C ARG A 72 -22.53 -22.17 0.24
N LEU A 73 -22.36 -22.49 -1.04
CA LEU A 73 -21.57 -23.67 -1.44
C LEU A 73 -20.08 -23.52 -1.10
N LEU A 74 -19.55 -22.30 -1.17
CA LEU A 74 -18.19 -22.03 -0.70
C LEU A 74 -18.06 -22.26 0.81
N LEU A 75 -19.01 -21.78 1.61
CA LEU A 75 -19.06 -22.04 3.05
C LEU A 75 -19.16 -23.54 3.36
N ARG A 76 -19.97 -24.27 2.60
CA ARG A 76 -20.03 -25.73 2.68
C ARG A 76 -18.64 -26.33 2.52
N ALA A 77 -17.94 -26.00 1.44
CA ALA A 77 -16.62 -26.55 1.15
C ALA A 77 -15.57 -26.19 2.22
N ILE A 78 -15.67 -24.99 2.83
CA ILE A 78 -14.84 -24.58 3.96
C ILE A 78 -15.12 -25.46 5.18
N ARG A 79 -16.39 -25.66 5.54
CA ARG A 79 -16.76 -26.50 6.70
C ARG A 79 -16.43 -27.97 6.50
N GLU A 80 -16.60 -28.50 5.28
CA GLU A 80 -16.19 -29.87 4.95
C GLU A 80 -14.69 -30.06 5.19
N TYR A 81 -13.87 -29.10 4.75
CA TYR A 81 -12.43 -29.11 5.02
C TYR A 81 -12.11 -29.08 6.52
N GLU A 82 -12.79 -28.24 7.30
CA GLU A 82 -12.61 -28.16 8.75
C GLU A 82 -12.96 -29.46 9.49
N TYR A 83 -14.04 -30.13 9.06
CA TYR A 83 -14.42 -31.43 9.60
C TYR A 83 -13.37 -32.51 9.29
N ILE A 84 -12.83 -32.51 8.07
CA ILE A 84 -11.77 -33.44 7.64
C ILE A 84 -10.49 -33.20 8.44
N GLU A 85 -10.05 -31.96 8.59
CA GLU A 85 -8.86 -31.60 9.38
C GLU A 85 -9.01 -32.00 10.86
N CYS A 86 -10.22 -31.91 11.42
CA CYS A 86 -10.51 -32.37 12.78
C CYS A 86 -10.66 -33.89 12.92
N GLY A 87 -10.55 -34.65 11.82
CA GLY A 87 -10.73 -36.10 11.80
C GLY A 87 -12.14 -36.55 12.20
N LYS A 88 -13.15 -35.71 11.95
CA LYS A 88 -14.54 -35.92 12.38
C LYS A 88 -15.44 -35.88 11.15
N GLU A 89 -15.64 -37.02 10.49
CA GLU A 89 -16.48 -37.09 9.29
C GLU A 89 -17.94 -37.46 9.59
N THR A 90 -18.27 -37.77 10.84
CA THR A 90 -19.60 -38.24 11.25
C THR A 90 -20.15 -37.48 12.45
N TRP A 91 -21.46 -37.24 12.45
CA TRP A 91 -22.18 -36.66 13.58
C TRP A 91 -23.60 -37.23 13.66
N TYR A 92 -24.20 -37.10 14.83
CA TYR A 92 -25.60 -37.43 15.04
C TYR A 92 -26.45 -36.18 14.77
N ASP A 93 -27.33 -36.26 13.77
CA ASP A 93 -28.32 -35.25 13.43
C ASP A 93 -29.55 -35.46 14.31
N VAL A 94 -29.71 -34.60 15.31
CA VAL A 94 -30.77 -34.71 16.32
C VAL A 94 -32.15 -34.45 15.71
N ASP A 95 -32.23 -33.64 14.66
CA ASP A 95 -33.51 -33.27 14.04
C ASP A 95 -34.09 -34.43 13.23
N HIS A 96 -33.23 -35.33 12.73
CA HIS A 96 -33.59 -36.47 11.89
C HIS A 96 -33.37 -37.83 12.56
N ASP A 97 -32.84 -37.85 13.79
CA ASP A 97 -32.50 -39.05 14.57
C ASP A 97 -31.62 -40.04 13.79
N GLU A 98 -30.61 -39.53 13.06
CA GLU A 98 -29.72 -40.35 12.24
C GLU A 98 -28.25 -39.95 12.37
N ILE A 99 -27.35 -40.91 12.09
CA ILE A 99 -25.92 -40.63 11.97
C ILE A 99 -25.62 -40.26 10.53
N ILE A 100 -25.29 -38.99 10.29
CA ILE A 100 -24.91 -38.48 8.99
C ILE A 100 -23.38 -38.51 8.88
N THR A 101 -22.90 -38.87 7.69
CA THR A 101 -21.48 -38.75 7.31
C THR A 101 -21.33 -37.61 6.30
N LEU A 102 -20.16 -36.97 6.22
CA LEU A 102 -19.88 -35.95 5.19
C LEU A 102 -20.24 -36.44 3.78
N GLU A 103 -19.92 -37.69 3.45
CA GLU A 103 -20.24 -38.32 2.16
C GLU A 103 -21.75 -38.46 1.91
N ARG A 104 -22.54 -38.65 2.97
CA ARG A 104 -24.00 -38.80 2.89
C ARG A 104 -24.75 -37.48 3.07
N LEU A 105 -24.05 -36.39 3.38
CA LEU A 105 -24.64 -35.07 3.57
C LEU A 105 -25.23 -34.58 2.23
N PRO A 106 -26.56 -34.35 2.15
CA PRO A 106 -27.20 -33.87 0.93
C PRO A 106 -26.48 -32.64 0.35
N PRO A 107 -26.28 -32.53 -0.99
CA PRO A 107 -25.52 -31.45 -1.65
C PRO A 107 -25.98 -30.02 -1.32
N ASP A 108 -27.22 -29.91 -0.85
CA ASP A 108 -27.90 -28.69 -0.47
C ASP A 108 -27.93 -28.46 1.05
N ARG A 109 -27.17 -29.16 1.89
CA ARG A 109 -27.06 -28.90 3.34
C ARG A 109 -25.63 -28.54 3.76
N LEU A 110 -25.47 -27.63 4.72
CA LEU A 110 -24.17 -27.36 5.36
C LEU A 110 -23.81 -28.43 6.40
N PRO A 111 -22.53 -28.77 6.59
CA PRO A 111 -22.09 -29.45 7.80
C PRO A 111 -22.52 -28.64 9.04
N PRO A 112 -22.93 -29.30 10.14
CA PRO A 112 -23.43 -28.60 11.30
C PRO A 112 -22.37 -27.66 11.88
N LEU A 113 -22.83 -26.60 12.51
CA LEU A 113 -21.92 -25.64 13.11
C LEU A 113 -21.32 -26.21 14.41
N LYS A 114 -20.01 -26.42 14.42
CA LYS A 114 -19.24 -26.73 15.63
C LYS A 114 -18.13 -25.71 15.80
N LEU A 115 -18.29 -24.82 16.78
CA LEU A 115 -17.36 -23.70 17.03
C LEU A 115 -15.91 -24.15 17.23
N ASP A 116 -15.71 -25.34 17.80
CA ASP A 116 -14.37 -25.91 18.03
C ASP A 116 -13.65 -26.30 16.73
N PHE A 117 -14.38 -26.48 15.63
CA PHE A 117 -13.82 -26.87 14.33
C PHE A 117 -13.53 -25.66 13.44
N ILE A 118 -14.01 -24.46 13.82
CA ILE A 118 -13.85 -23.26 13.00
C ILE A 118 -12.40 -22.77 13.08
N GLY A 119 -11.72 -22.85 11.94
CA GLY A 119 -10.31 -22.51 11.79
C GLY A 119 -9.35 -23.46 12.50
N SER A 120 -8.08 -23.34 12.14
CA SER A 120 -6.97 -24.04 12.77
C SER A 120 -6.29 -23.11 13.78
N ILE A 121 -6.06 -23.61 14.99
CA ILE A 121 -5.27 -22.93 16.01
C ILE A 121 -3.80 -23.22 15.71
N ILE A 122 -3.00 -22.16 15.59
CA ILE A 122 -1.59 -22.19 15.29
C ILE A 122 -0.85 -21.58 16.48
N GLU A 123 0.03 -22.37 17.07
CA GLU A 123 0.79 -21.98 18.26
C GLU A 123 1.76 -20.83 17.94
N PRO A 124 2.11 -19.98 18.93
CA PRO A 124 3.05 -18.88 18.74
C PRO A 124 4.35 -19.31 18.05
N GLY A 125 4.72 -18.60 16.98
CA GLY A 125 5.93 -18.88 16.21
C GLY A 125 5.85 -20.08 15.25
N GLN A 126 4.74 -20.83 15.22
CA GLN A 126 4.55 -21.90 14.26
C GLN A 126 4.22 -21.34 12.87
N TYR A 127 4.78 -21.97 11.84
CA TYR A 127 4.50 -21.62 10.45
C TYR A 127 3.13 -22.16 10.03
N ILE A 128 2.35 -21.27 9.41
CA ILE A 128 1.15 -21.60 8.63
C ILE A 128 1.57 -22.14 7.27
N CYS A 129 2.53 -21.45 6.64
CA CYS A 129 3.18 -21.86 5.39
C CYS A 129 4.58 -21.24 5.32
N LYS A 130 5.51 -21.88 4.62
CA LYS A 130 6.85 -21.35 4.35
C LYS A 130 6.92 -20.79 2.94
N GLY A 131 7.83 -19.85 2.70
CA GLY A 131 8.16 -19.43 1.35
C GLY A 131 8.69 -20.63 0.55
N GLY A 132 8.24 -20.79 -0.69
CA GLY A 132 8.51 -21.95 -1.54
C GLY A 132 7.49 -23.09 -1.41
N ASP A 133 6.62 -23.10 -0.39
CA ASP A 133 5.57 -24.11 -0.27
C ASP A 133 4.56 -23.97 -1.41
N TYR A 134 4.13 -25.10 -1.98
CA TYR A 134 3.05 -25.17 -2.96
C TYR A 134 1.70 -25.14 -2.25
N ASP A 135 1.36 -23.99 -1.69
CA ASP A 135 0.12 -23.78 -0.97
C ASP A 135 -0.75 -22.71 -1.66
N SER A 136 -1.84 -23.17 -2.27
CA SER A 136 -2.82 -22.34 -2.99
C SER A 136 -4.02 -21.93 -2.13
N ARG A 137 -3.95 -22.08 -0.80
CA ARG A 137 -5.03 -21.69 0.10
C ARG A 137 -4.99 -20.18 0.38
N LEU A 138 -6.14 -19.52 0.38
CA LEU A 138 -6.27 -18.21 1.00
C LEU A 138 -6.29 -18.38 2.53
N VAL A 139 -5.44 -17.65 3.24
CA VAL A 139 -5.36 -17.68 4.71
C VAL A 139 -6.08 -16.45 5.25
N LEU A 140 -7.12 -16.65 6.06
CA LEU A 140 -7.83 -15.59 6.79
C LEU A 140 -7.49 -15.67 8.27
N VAL A 141 -7.15 -14.54 8.90
CA VAL A 141 -6.95 -14.47 10.35
C VAL A 141 -8.30 -14.28 11.05
N ILE A 142 -8.72 -15.28 11.83
CA ILE A 142 -9.93 -15.23 12.66
C ILE A 142 -9.63 -14.52 13.99
N SER A 143 -8.50 -14.84 14.63
CA SER A 143 -8.09 -14.21 15.88
C SER A 143 -6.58 -14.32 16.07
N GLY A 144 -6.01 -13.48 16.93
CA GLY A 144 -4.55 -13.40 17.14
C GLY A 144 -3.86 -12.62 16.03
N THR A 145 -2.60 -12.94 15.75
CA THR A 145 -1.81 -12.24 14.72
C THR A 145 -1.00 -13.19 13.86
N VAL A 146 -0.81 -12.84 12.59
CA VAL A 146 0.04 -13.61 11.67
C VAL A 146 1.12 -12.69 11.09
N GLU A 147 2.38 -13.04 11.31
CA GLU A 147 3.52 -12.36 10.73
C GLU A 147 3.76 -12.85 9.30
N LYS A 148 3.80 -11.93 8.34
CA LYS A 148 4.21 -12.17 6.96
C LYS A 148 5.71 -11.95 6.83
N LEU A 149 6.45 -13.02 6.61
CA LEU A 149 7.90 -13.00 6.47
C LEU A 149 8.33 -13.11 5.01
N VAL A 150 9.34 -12.31 4.65
CA VAL A 150 10.02 -12.37 3.34
C VAL A 150 11.50 -12.66 3.60
N GLY A 151 12.11 -13.51 2.76
CA GLY A 151 13.48 -14.01 2.95
C GLY A 151 13.67 -15.42 2.39
N ASP A 152 14.94 -15.83 2.22
CA ASP A 152 15.33 -17.07 1.52
C ASP A 152 14.54 -18.32 1.95
N SER A 153 14.00 -19.00 0.93
CA SER A 153 12.80 -19.85 0.90
C SER A 153 13.00 -21.28 1.45
N ALA A 154 13.85 -21.43 2.46
CA ALA A 154 13.96 -22.68 3.22
C ALA A 154 13.94 -22.47 4.74
N GLY A 155 14.36 -21.29 5.23
CA GLY A 155 14.46 -20.97 6.65
C GLY A 155 13.16 -20.42 7.29
N GLY A 156 12.12 -20.18 6.49
CA GLY A 156 10.86 -19.58 6.98
C GLY A 156 10.80 -18.05 6.91
N GLY A 157 11.64 -17.41 6.09
CA GLY A 157 11.68 -15.95 5.98
C GLY A 157 12.47 -15.29 7.12
N LEU A 158 13.16 -14.19 6.81
CA LEU A 158 14.11 -13.55 7.74
C LEU A 158 13.57 -12.25 8.34
N CYS A 159 12.63 -11.60 7.65
CA CYS A 159 12.13 -10.29 8.01
C CYS A 159 10.61 -10.27 8.01
N VAL A 160 10.01 -9.83 9.12
CA VAL A 160 8.56 -9.57 9.21
C VAL A 160 8.27 -8.28 8.45
N THR A 161 7.58 -8.42 7.32
CA THR A 161 7.20 -7.29 6.44
C THR A 161 5.83 -6.70 6.79
N ARG A 162 4.94 -7.52 7.35
CA ARG A 162 3.60 -7.13 7.78
C ARG A 162 3.15 -8.04 8.92
N VAL A 163 2.35 -7.50 9.84
CA VAL A 163 1.59 -8.28 10.82
C VAL A 163 0.13 -8.18 10.42
N LEU A 164 -0.46 -9.32 10.08
CA LEU A 164 -1.87 -9.48 9.74
C LEU A 164 -2.67 -9.61 11.03
N GLN A 165 -3.78 -8.88 11.11
CA GLN A 165 -4.70 -8.87 12.25
C GLN A 165 -5.99 -9.62 11.91
N GLU A 166 -6.89 -9.76 12.89
CA GLU A 166 -8.25 -10.27 12.66
C GLU A 166 -8.92 -9.59 11.45
N ASN A 167 -9.55 -10.40 10.58
CA ASN A 167 -10.10 -10.05 9.26
C ASN A 167 -9.10 -9.77 8.13
N ASP A 168 -7.79 -9.72 8.39
CA ASP A 168 -6.81 -9.70 7.30
C ASP A 168 -6.70 -11.07 6.62
N CYS A 169 -6.47 -11.07 5.31
CA CYS A 169 -6.18 -12.28 4.55
C CYS A 169 -4.88 -12.17 3.73
N GLU A 170 -4.25 -13.30 3.44
CA GLU A 170 -3.03 -13.40 2.63
C GLU A 170 -3.00 -14.69 1.79
N GLY A 171 -2.21 -14.69 0.72
CA GLY A 171 -2.16 -15.80 -0.25
C GLY A 171 -3.14 -15.63 -1.42
N LEU A 172 -3.59 -14.40 -1.67
CA LEU A 172 -4.58 -14.12 -2.72
C LEU A 172 -4.05 -14.45 -4.11
N THR A 173 -2.78 -14.19 -4.36
CA THR A 173 -2.11 -14.44 -5.65
C THR A 173 -2.13 -15.93 -5.99
N GLU A 174 -1.68 -16.76 -5.04
CA GLU A 174 -1.64 -18.22 -5.17
C GLU A 174 -3.06 -18.81 -5.22
N PHE A 175 -4.00 -18.25 -4.45
CA PHE A 175 -5.41 -18.62 -4.43
C PHE A 175 -6.12 -18.35 -5.76
N LEU A 176 -5.85 -17.20 -6.40
CA LEU A 176 -6.38 -16.86 -7.71
C LEU A 176 -5.66 -17.56 -8.86
N GLY A 177 -4.52 -18.20 -8.57
CA GLY A 177 -3.72 -18.89 -9.57
C GLY A 177 -2.90 -17.99 -10.46
N VAL A 178 -2.56 -16.80 -9.96
CA VAL A 178 -1.70 -15.85 -10.64
C VAL A 178 -0.28 -16.10 -10.17
N GLY A 179 0.66 -16.33 -11.10
CA GLY A 179 2.07 -16.58 -10.76
C GLY A 179 2.42 -18.05 -10.52
N THR A 180 3.56 -18.28 -9.86
CA THR A 180 4.03 -19.61 -9.47
C THR A 180 3.12 -20.17 -8.38
N GLU A 181 2.77 -21.46 -8.44
CA GLU A 181 2.03 -22.13 -7.35
C GLU A 181 2.79 -22.16 -6.01
N GLN A 182 4.07 -21.76 -6.03
CA GLN A 182 4.90 -21.56 -4.84
C GLN A 182 4.61 -20.22 -4.18
N ARG A 183 4.47 -20.23 -2.86
CA ARG A 183 4.33 -19.01 -2.08
C ARG A 183 5.62 -18.19 -2.08
N THR A 184 5.47 -16.90 -2.30
CA THR A 184 6.59 -15.93 -2.26
C THR A 184 6.96 -15.48 -0.84
N CYS A 185 6.08 -15.75 0.14
CA CYS A 185 6.28 -15.37 1.54
C CYS A 185 5.97 -16.52 2.49
N ALA A 186 6.57 -16.49 3.67
CA ALA A 186 6.19 -17.37 4.77
C ALA A 186 5.18 -16.65 5.67
N LEU A 187 4.24 -17.41 6.22
CA LEU A 187 3.28 -16.94 7.21
C LEU A 187 3.53 -17.68 8.52
N ARG A 188 3.69 -16.94 9.60
CA ARG A 188 3.97 -17.48 10.94
C ARG A 188 3.00 -16.88 11.94
N ALA A 189 2.45 -17.68 12.85
CA ALA A 189 1.66 -17.13 13.95
C ALA A 189 2.54 -16.22 14.82
N GLY A 190 2.01 -15.05 15.17
CA GLY A 190 2.68 -14.07 16.01
C GLY A 190 2.85 -14.55 17.46
N PRO A 191 3.34 -13.68 18.37
CA PRO A 191 3.66 -14.05 19.75
C PRO A 191 2.49 -14.59 20.58
N GLU A 192 1.25 -14.26 20.21
CA GLU A 192 0.03 -14.69 20.90
C GLU A 192 -0.62 -15.92 20.25
N GLY A 193 0.01 -16.47 19.20
CA GLY A 193 -0.61 -17.49 18.36
C GLY A 193 -1.60 -16.86 17.39
N ALA A 194 -2.23 -17.72 16.59
CA ALA A 194 -3.28 -17.32 15.67
C ALA A 194 -4.33 -18.41 15.53
N ARG A 195 -5.58 -18.02 15.31
CA ARG A 195 -6.59 -18.89 14.71
C ARG A 195 -6.79 -18.44 13.27
N VAL A 196 -6.59 -19.33 12.32
CA VAL A 196 -6.69 -19.02 10.89
C VAL A 196 -7.67 -19.94 10.18
N ARG A 197 -8.36 -19.41 9.17
CA ARG A 197 -9.20 -20.20 8.26
C ARG A 197 -8.55 -20.31 6.90
N TYR A 198 -8.77 -21.45 6.24
CA TYR A 198 -8.27 -21.68 4.89
C TYR A 198 -9.42 -21.73 3.90
N VAL A 199 -9.26 -21.06 2.76
CA VAL A 199 -10.13 -21.25 1.58
C VAL A 199 -9.28 -21.88 0.49
N SER A 200 -9.58 -23.14 0.15
CA SER A 200 -8.81 -23.88 -0.85
C SER A 200 -9.17 -23.43 -2.26
N ARG A 201 -8.14 -23.15 -3.08
CA ARG A 201 -8.30 -22.91 -4.52
C ARG A 201 -8.94 -24.09 -5.23
N THR A 202 -8.62 -25.33 -4.82
CA THR A 202 -9.21 -26.54 -5.40
C THR A 202 -10.72 -26.56 -5.17
N SER A 203 -11.18 -26.19 -3.98
CA SER A 203 -12.60 -26.09 -3.66
C SER A 203 -13.27 -24.99 -4.49
N LEU A 204 -12.66 -23.80 -4.58
CA LEU A 204 -13.17 -22.73 -5.44
C LEU A 204 -13.27 -23.18 -6.90
N THR A 205 -12.23 -23.81 -7.42
CA THR A 205 -12.17 -24.27 -8.83
C THR A 205 -13.21 -25.36 -9.09
N ALA A 206 -13.42 -26.27 -8.14
CA ALA A 206 -14.46 -27.29 -8.23
C ALA A 206 -15.85 -26.65 -8.29
N LEU A 207 -16.11 -25.65 -7.45
CA LEU A 207 -17.37 -24.89 -7.46
C LEU A 207 -17.58 -24.16 -8.78
N LEU A 208 -16.59 -23.39 -9.26
CA LEU A 208 -16.67 -22.67 -10.53
C LEU A 208 -16.91 -23.60 -11.74
N ASN A 209 -16.44 -24.84 -11.67
CA ASN A 209 -16.64 -25.85 -12.70
C ASN A 209 -17.91 -26.70 -12.52
N MET A 210 -18.70 -26.48 -11.46
CA MET A 210 -19.98 -27.15 -11.30
C MET A 210 -20.88 -26.84 -12.50
N ARG A 211 -21.54 -27.86 -13.01
CA ARG A 211 -22.48 -27.73 -14.12
C ARG A 211 -23.86 -28.20 -13.70
N GLU A 212 -24.85 -27.37 -13.96
CA GLU A 212 -26.24 -27.73 -13.75
C GLU A 212 -26.86 -28.28 -15.04
N PRO A 213 -27.78 -29.25 -14.92
CA PRO A 213 -28.62 -29.66 -16.04
C PRO A 213 -29.50 -28.48 -16.45
N ASP A 214 -29.42 -28.06 -17.72
CA ASP A 214 -30.19 -26.93 -18.25
C ASP A 214 -31.71 -27.20 -18.12
N PRO A 215 -32.42 -26.54 -17.18
CA PRO A 215 -33.82 -26.84 -16.88
C PRO A 215 -34.75 -26.47 -18.04
N THR A 216 -34.28 -25.59 -18.94
CA THR A 216 -35.07 -25.08 -20.07
C THR A 216 -35.11 -26.02 -21.27
N LYS A 217 -34.23 -27.02 -21.32
CA LYS A 217 -34.22 -28.04 -22.37
C LYS A 217 -34.98 -29.28 -21.93
N GLN A 218 -36.27 -29.12 -21.66
CA GLN A 218 -37.17 -30.27 -21.58
C GLN A 218 -37.18 -30.99 -22.93
N ARG A 219 -36.96 -32.31 -22.87
CA ARG A 219 -36.82 -33.20 -24.02
C ARG A 219 -37.95 -33.02 -25.05
N PRO A 220 -37.64 -32.78 -26.33
CA PRO A 220 -38.58 -33.16 -27.38
C PRO A 220 -38.65 -34.71 -27.43
N PRO A 221 -39.85 -35.32 -27.44
CA PRO A 221 -39.99 -36.76 -27.55
C PRO A 221 -39.47 -37.23 -28.92
N GLY A 222 -38.51 -38.18 -28.93
CA GLY A 222 -38.13 -38.94 -30.13
C GLY A 222 -36.77 -38.69 -30.78
N LYS A 223 -35.80 -38.01 -30.13
CA LYS A 223 -34.41 -37.90 -30.64
C LYS A 223 -33.41 -38.70 -29.80
N GLU A 224 -32.47 -39.36 -30.48
CA GLU A 224 -31.41 -40.20 -29.91
C GLU A 224 -30.54 -39.44 -28.88
N TYR A 225 -30.10 -40.18 -27.87
CA TYR A 225 -29.48 -39.70 -26.64
C TYR A 225 -28.07 -39.16 -26.89
N LEU A 226 -27.95 -37.88 -27.26
CA LEU A 226 -26.76 -37.09 -26.96
C LEU A 226 -26.98 -36.56 -25.55
N GLY A 227 -26.10 -36.86 -24.59
CA GLY A 227 -26.29 -36.58 -23.16
C GLY A 227 -26.67 -35.11 -22.84
N PRO A 228 -27.15 -34.83 -21.61
CA PRO A 228 -27.63 -33.50 -21.24
C PRO A 228 -26.57 -32.44 -21.53
N ILE A 229 -26.96 -31.38 -22.25
CA ILE A 229 -26.12 -30.20 -22.44
C ILE A 229 -26.02 -29.53 -21.07
N MET A 230 -24.86 -29.66 -20.43
CA MET A 230 -24.62 -29.07 -19.12
C MET A 230 -24.06 -27.66 -19.29
N LYS A 231 -24.66 -26.66 -18.64
CA LYS A 231 -24.12 -25.30 -18.56
C LYS A 231 -23.36 -25.12 -17.24
N PRO A 232 -22.26 -24.35 -17.20
CA PRO A 232 -21.65 -23.96 -15.93
C PRO A 232 -22.70 -23.25 -15.07
N SER A 233 -22.83 -23.65 -13.80
CA SER A 233 -23.79 -23.04 -12.87
C SER A 233 -23.42 -21.60 -12.50
N TRP A 234 -22.14 -21.25 -12.62
CA TRP A 234 -21.55 -20.04 -12.04
C TRP A 234 -20.75 -19.22 -13.07
N GLU A 235 -21.31 -19.01 -14.27
CA GLU A 235 -20.63 -18.26 -15.35
C GLU A 235 -20.24 -16.84 -14.91
N ASN A 236 -21.09 -16.16 -14.13
CA ASN A 236 -20.83 -14.82 -13.63
C ASN A 236 -19.68 -14.79 -12.62
N GLU A 237 -19.67 -15.71 -11.66
CA GLU A 237 -18.58 -15.83 -10.69
C GLU A 237 -17.28 -16.26 -11.37
N ALA A 238 -17.33 -17.19 -12.33
CA ALA A 238 -16.15 -17.59 -13.10
C ALA A 238 -15.55 -16.41 -13.87
N ALA A 239 -16.40 -15.58 -14.51
CA ALA A 239 -15.95 -14.36 -15.16
C ALA A 239 -15.38 -13.34 -14.15
N TYR A 240 -16.03 -13.17 -13.00
CA TYR A 240 -15.57 -12.28 -11.93
C TYR A 240 -14.20 -12.67 -11.38
N PHE A 241 -13.97 -13.96 -11.07
CA PHE A 241 -12.65 -14.45 -10.66
C PHE A 241 -11.62 -14.35 -11.78
N GLY A 242 -12.03 -14.54 -13.04
CA GLY A 242 -11.17 -14.30 -14.20
C GLY A 242 -10.68 -12.85 -14.29
N ILE A 243 -11.57 -11.88 -14.04
CA ILE A 243 -11.23 -10.45 -13.99
C ILE A 243 -10.29 -10.16 -12.83
N LEU A 244 -10.58 -10.67 -11.61
CA LEU A 244 -9.72 -10.46 -10.44
C LEU A 244 -8.30 -10.98 -10.66
N SER A 245 -8.14 -12.11 -11.36
CA SER A 245 -6.84 -12.64 -11.72
C SER A 245 -6.10 -11.74 -12.72
N LEU A 246 -6.80 -11.13 -13.68
CA LEU A 246 -6.22 -10.20 -14.67
C LEU A 246 -5.87 -8.84 -14.05
N ASP A 247 -6.78 -8.23 -13.28
CA ASP A 247 -6.56 -6.93 -12.62
C ASP A 247 -5.35 -6.96 -11.67
N ARG A 248 -5.03 -8.14 -11.10
CA ARG A 248 -3.84 -8.34 -10.27
C ARG A 248 -2.55 -8.43 -11.06
N ILE A 249 -2.58 -9.03 -12.26
CA ILE A 249 -1.44 -9.02 -13.21
C ILE A 249 -1.17 -7.57 -13.67
N ASP A 250 -2.20 -6.74 -13.77
CA ASP A 250 -2.13 -5.35 -14.24
C ASP A 250 -1.95 -4.31 -13.12
N SER A 251 -1.81 -4.74 -11.86
CA SER A 251 -1.71 -3.86 -10.67
C SER A 251 -0.32 -3.22 -10.46
N LEU A 252 0.21 -2.57 -11.50
CA LEU A 252 1.33 -1.62 -11.37
C LEU A 252 0.81 -0.28 -10.86
N ASN A 253 1.32 0.18 -9.70
CA ASN A 253 0.95 1.47 -9.09
C ASN A 253 1.66 2.69 -9.71
N HIS A 254 2.56 2.50 -10.69
CA HIS A 254 3.38 3.58 -11.25
C HIS A 254 3.01 3.91 -12.71
N LYS A 255 2.72 5.20 -12.99
CA LYS A 255 2.26 5.72 -14.30
C LYS A 255 3.21 5.36 -15.47
N ALA A 256 4.52 5.45 -15.27
CA ALA A 256 5.51 5.14 -16.31
C ALA A 256 5.56 3.64 -16.65
N SER A 257 5.15 2.77 -15.73
CA SER A 257 5.10 1.32 -15.96
C SER A 257 3.84 0.91 -16.72
N ARG A 258 2.73 1.65 -16.55
CA ARG A 258 1.48 1.45 -17.31
C ARG A 258 1.59 1.88 -18.78
N GLU A 259 2.36 2.93 -19.06
CA GLU A 259 2.63 3.38 -20.43
C GLU A 259 3.48 2.38 -21.24
N LEU A 260 4.19 1.47 -20.56
CA LEU A 260 5.04 0.44 -21.18
C LEU A 260 4.29 -0.85 -21.58
N LEU A 261 3.03 -1.03 -21.18
CA LEU A 261 2.34 -2.34 -21.21
C LEU A 261 1.01 -2.37 -21.96
N VAL A 262 0.80 -1.45 -22.90
CA VAL A 262 -0.39 -1.51 -23.76
C VAL A 262 -0.26 -2.71 -24.72
N TRP A 263 -0.73 -3.87 -24.27
CA TRP A 263 -0.86 -5.07 -25.08
C TRP A 263 -2.14 -4.97 -25.94
N GLN A 264 -2.00 -5.22 -27.24
CA GLN A 264 -3.12 -5.49 -28.13
C GLN A 264 -2.98 -6.92 -28.65
N PRO A 265 -4.01 -7.77 -28.55
CA PRO A 265 -3.99 -9.07 -29.20
C PRO A 265 -3.84 -8.88 -30.71
N GLY A 266 -3.12 -9.80 -31.35
CA GLY A 266 -2.97 -9.81 -32.80
C GLY A 266 -4.33 -9.80 -33.53
N PRO A 267 -4.37 -9.40 -34.80
CA PRO A 267 -5.61 -9.39 -35.56
C PRO A 267 -6.27 -10.77 -35.54
N LYS A 268 -7.61 -10.80 -35.41
CA LYS A 268 -8.43 -12.03 -35.38
C LYS A 268 -7.93 -13.07 -36.41
N GLY A 269 -7.35 -14.17 -35.92
CA GLY A 269 -7.04 -15.34 -36.74
C GLY A 269 -5.62 -15.92 -36.65
N SER A 270 -4.67 -15.30 -35.94
CA SER A 270 -3.35 -15.92 -35.70
C SER A 270 -3.33 -16.79 -34.44
N PRO A 271 -2.72 -17.99 -34.46
CA PRO A 271 -2.52 -18.78 -33.24
C PRO A 271 -1.45 -18.13 -32.36
N ASP A 272 -1.72 -18.07 -31.05
CA ASP A 272 -0.74 -17.66 -30.03
C ASP A 272 0.45 -18.63 -30.08
N THR A 273 1.62 -18.12 -30.45
CA THR A 273 2.85 -18.92 -30.43
C THR A 273 3.63 -18.57 -29.16
N PRO A 274 3.89 -19.52 -28.25
CA PRO A 274 4.75 -19.28 -27.10
C PRO A 274 6.19 -18.98 -27.56
N LEU A 275 6.85 -18.02 -26.91
CA LEU A 275 8.22 -17.62 -27.22
C LEU A 275 9.24 -18.65 -26.69
N ASP A 276 10.15 -19.12 -27.55
CA ASP A 276 11.29 -19.97 -27.16
C ASP A 276 12.50 -19.13 -26.72
N LEU A 277 12.65 -19.01 -25.40
CA LEU A 277 13.61 -18.13 -24.71
C LEU A 277 15.09 -18.51 -24.92
N LEU A 278 15.40 -19.74 -25.34
CA LEU A 278 16.79 -20.21 -25.48
C LEU A 278 17.41 -19.88 -26.84
N SER A 279 16.62 -19.34 -27.77
CA SER A 279 17.03 -19.16 -29.17
C SER A 279 17.56 -17.76 -29.52
N LEU A 280 17.59 -16.81 -28.56
CA LEU A 280 17.95 -15.41 -28.83
C LEU A 280 19.48 -15.16 -28.72
N PRO A 281 20.17 -14.80 -29.83
CA PRO A 281 21.62 -14.58 -29.81
C PRO A 281 21.99 -13.26 -29.11
N GLY A 282 23.00 -13.30 -28.22
CA GLY A 282 23.62 -12.11 -27.60
C GLY A 282 23.33 -11.88 -26.12
N GLN A 283 22.73 -12.84 -25.40
CA GLN A 283 22.53 -12.72 -23.95
C GLN A 283 23.85 -12.88 -23.19
N THR A 284 24.14 -11.91 -22.32
CA THR A 284 25.12 -12.07 -21.23
C THR A 284 24.34 -11.82 -19.95
N ILE A 285 24.01 -12.90 -19.23
CA ILE A 285 23.21 -12.85 -18.01
C ILE A 285 24.07 -12.22 -16.89
N PHE A 286 23.48 -11.31 -16.11
CA PHE A 286 24.12 -10.74 -14.94
C PHE A 286 24.48 -11.82 -13.90
N MET A 287 25.65 -11.67 -13.29
CA MET A 287 25.83 -12.06 -11.89
C MET A 287 25.59 -10.82 -11.03
N LEU A 288 24.32 -10.57 -10.69
CA LEU A 288 24.03 -9.85 -9.45
C LEU A 288 24.52 -10.73 -8.30
N ASP A 289 25.06 -10.14 -7.24
CA ASP A 289 25.54 -10.92 -6.10
C ASP A 289 24.33 -11.56 -5.40
N ASN A 290 23.98 -12.77 -5.83
CA ASN A 290 22.91 -13.59 -5.28
C ASN A 290 23.25 -14.10 -3.86
N ALA A 291 24.41 -13.74 -3.30
CA ALA A 291 24.80 -14.22 -1.98
C ALA A 291 23.87 -13.75 -0.86
N LEU A 292 23.12 -12.64 -1.02
CA LEU A 292 22.34 -12.02 0.07
C LEU A 292 21.04 -11.30 -0.35
N GLY A 293 20.64 -11.34 -1.63
CA GLY A 293 19.50 -10.59 -2.17
C GLY A 293 18.25 -11.45 -2.38
N THR A 294 17.15 -11.10 -1.71
CA THR A 294 15.85 -11.74 -1.88
C THR A 294 15.24 -11.33 -3.23
N SER A 295 15.35 -12.18 -4.25
CA SER A 295 14.55 -12.02 -5.48
C SER A 295 13.09 -12.28 -5.12
N VAL A 296 12.29 -11.22 -4.99
CA VAL A 296 10.84 -11.32 -4.89
C VAL A 296 10.31 -11.12 -6.30
N SER A 297 10.22 -12.20 -7.08
CA SER A 297 9.44 -12.16 -8.31
C SER A 297 7.94 -12.16 -7.94
N GLY A 298 7.45 -11.01 -7.46
CA GLY A 298 6.03 -10.67 -7.43
C GLY A 298 5.52 -10.31 -8.84
N PRO A 299 4.19 -10.25 -9.07
CA PRO A 299 3.59 -10.24 -10.39
C PRO A 299 3.64 -8.83 -10.98
N LEU A 300 4.82 -8.41 -11.40
CA LEU A 300 4.92 -7.48 -12.51
C LEU A 300 4.87 -8.30 -13.82
N PRO A 301 4.40 -7.73 -14.94
CA PRO A 301 4.47 -8.39 -16.24
C PRO A 301 5.85 -8.99 -16.44
N GLU A 302 5.91 -10.21 -16.98
CA GLU A 302 7.14 -11.00 -17.17
C GLU A 302 8.37 -10.12 -17.45
N GLY A 303 9.12 -9.75 -16.40
CA GLY A 303 10.42 -9.10 -16.51
C GLY A 303 10.62 -7.65 -16.01
N ILE A 304 9.72 -7.08 -15.21
CA ILE A 304 10.14 -6.08 -14.21
C ILE A 304 10.35 -6.82 -12.90
N GLU A 305 11.56 -6.76 -12.34
CA GLU A 305 11.89 -7.46 -11.09
C GLU A 305 11.85 -6.47 -9.92
N ASP A 306 11.07 -6.80 -8.87
CA ASP A 306 11.14 -6.08 -7.61
C ASP A 306 12.21 -6.72 -6.71
N ARG A 307 13.15 -5.90 -6.23
CA ARG A 307 14.19 -6.33 -5.30
C ARG A 307 14.19 -5.49 -4.05
N TYR A 308 14.26 -6.19 -2.91
CA TYR A 308 14.40 -5.58 -1.61
C TYR A 308 15.85 -5.66 -1.14
N PHE A 309 16.37 -4.55 -0.62
CA PHE A 309 17.71 -4.45 -0.08
C PHE A 309 17.65 -3.91 1.35
N PHE A 310 18.50 -4.42 2.22
CA PHE A 310 18.67 -3.96 3.59
C PHE A 310 19.84 -2.98 3.71
N ASP A 311 19.90 -2.28 4.84
CA ASP A 311 20.92 -1.29 5.12
C ASP A 311 22.34 -1.81 4.85
N GLY A 312 23.13 -1.04 4.09
CA GLY A 312 24.49 -1.36 3.69
C GLY A 312 24.63 -2.40 2.58
N GLN A 313 23.55 -3.07 2.14
CA GLN A 313 23.63 -4.04 1.05
C GLN A 313 23.94 -3.36 -0.28
N THR A 314 24.89 -3.90 -1.03
CA THR A 314 25.23 -3.43 -2.38
C THR A 314 24.09 -3.76 -3.34
N VAL A 315 23.45 -2.72 -3.86
CA VAL A 315 22.43 -2.75 -4.92
C VAL A 315 23.08 -2.96 -6.29
N LEU A 316 24.15 -2.19 -6.57
CA LEU A 316 24.90 -2.26 -7.82
C LEU A 316 26.40 -2.23 -7.53
N LYS A 317 27.13 -3.18 -8.10
CA LYS A 317 28.60 -3.22 -8.00
C LYS A 317 29.24 -2.34 -9.10
N PRO A 318 30.38 -1.71 -8.81
CA PRO A 318 31.12 -0.95 -9.81
C PRO A 318 31.65 -1.91 -10.90
N GLY A 319 31.70 -1.42 -12.15
CA GLY A 319 32.24 -2.19 -13.27
C GLY A 319 31.25 -3.17 -13.91
N VAL A 320 30.02 -3.27 -13.40
CA VAL A 320 28.97 -4.13 -13.98
C VAL A 320 28.43 -3.49 -15.26
N GLN A 321 28.29 -4.30 -16.31
CA GLN A 321 27.66 -3.87 -17.56
C GLN A 321 26.16 -3.68 -17.31
N GLY A 322 25.61 -2.51 -17.63
CA GLY A 322 24.18 -2.23 -17.45
C GLY A 322 23.36 -2.68 -18.66
N ASP A 323 22.42 -3.61 -18.47
CA ASP A 323 21.34 -3.93 -19.43
C ASP A 323 19.94 -3.58 -18.88
N CYS A 324 19.87 -3.00 -17.69
CA CYS A 324 18.63 -2.71 -16.99
C CYS A 324 18.58 -1.26 -16.49
N CYS A 325 17.37 -0.77 -16.27
CA CYS A 325 17.10 0.48 -15.56
C CYS A 325 16.52 0.14 -14.20
N ILE A 326 17.07 0.73 -13.15
CA ILE A 326 16.62 0.56 -11.78
C ILE A 326 15.87 1.82 -11.36
N MET A 327 14.69 1.66 -10.78
CA MET A 327 13.92 2.74 -10.19
C MET A 327 13.75 2.49 -8.69
N ILE A 328 14.04 3.50 -7.88
CA ILE A 328 13.84 3.42 -6.44
C ILE A 328 12.35 3.59 -6.15
N LEU A 329 11.70 2.56 -5.61
CA LEU A 329 10.28 2.63 -5.25
C LEU A 329 10.08 3.15 -3.83
N ARG A 330 10.91 2.70 -2.88
CA ARG A 330 10.88 3.11 -1.46
C ARG A 330 12.27 3.05 -0.85
N GLY A 331 12.51 3.88 0.17
CA GLY A 331 13.80 3.97 0.86
C GLY A 331 14.83 4.83 0.12
N GLU A 332 16.03 4.92 0.66
CA GLU A 332 17.14 5.70 0.10
C GLU A 332 18.30 4.77 -0.27
N VAL A 333 19.04 5.09 -1.34
CA VAL A 333 20.32 4.42 -1.63
C VAL A 333 21.46 5.41 -1.64
N GLU A 334 22.61 4.98 -1.17
CA GLU A 334 23.88 5.70 -1.20
C GLU A 334 24.68 5.32 -2.44
N ALA A 335 25.16 6.30 -3.18
CA ALA A 335 26.05 6.10 -4.32
C ALA A 335 27.50 6.48 -3.96
N LEU A 336 28.40 5.52 -4.15
CA LEU A 336 29.85 5.67 -4.13
C LEU A 336 30.37 5.69 -5.56
N ILE A 337 30.68 6.88 -6.04
CA ILE A 337 31.15 7.19 -7.38
C ILE A 337 32.65 7.51 -7.31
N PRO A 338 33.52 6.89 -8.13
CA PRO A 338 34.93 7.28 -8.17
C PRO A 338 35.12 8.77 -8.46
N ASP A 339 36.15 9.39 -7.88
CA ASP A 339 36.51 10.79 -8.19
C ASP A 339 36.76 10.96 -9.70
N GLY A 340 36.19 12.01 -10.29
CA GLY A 340 36.22 12.25 -11.74
C GLY A 340 35.10 11.54 -12.53
N CYS A 341 34.35 10.61 -11.92
CA CYS A 341 33.22 9.94 -12.57
C CYS A 341 31.86 10.63 -12.37
N GLN A 342 31.82 11.82 -11.74
CA GLN A 342 30.68 12.71 -11.38
C GLN A 342 29.25 12.33 -11.91
N GLY A 343 28.78 11.11 -11.67
CA GLY A 343 27.49 10.60 -12.14
C GLY A 343 27.39 10.17 -13.62
N VAL A 344 28.49 9.92 -14.34
CA VAL A 344 28.45 9.52 -15.76
C VAL A 344 28.47 7.99 -15.91
N CYS A 345 27.47 7.43 -16.60
CA CYS A 345 27.58 6.09 -17.17
C CYS A 345 28.62 6.13 -18.29
N LEU A 346 29.79 5.52 -18.09
CA LEU A 346 30.84 5.55 -19.09
C LEU A 346 30.51 4.55 -20.22
N ALA A 347 30.68 4.99 -21.46
CA ALA A 347 30.74 4.07 -22.58
C ALA A 347 31.86 3.07 -22.30
N ARG A 348 31.66 1.79 -22.64
CA ARG A 348 32.62 0.69 -22.38
C ARG A 348 34.09 1.00 -22.77
N GLN A 349 34.30 1.91 -23.72
CA GLN A 349 35.61 2.31 -24.25
C GLN A 349 36.23 3.55 -23.56
N HIS A 350 35.57 4.16 -22.57
CA HIS A 350 36.10 5.30 -21.81
C HIS A 350 36.54 4.85 -20.43
N LEU A 351 37.86 4.88 -20.20
CA LEU A 351 38.43 4.84 -18.85
C LEU A 351 38.22 6.21 -18.20
N PRO A 352 37.92 6.28 -16.89
CA PRO A 352 37.82 7.55 -16.17
C PRO A 352 39.11 8.37 -16.35
N ASN A 353 39.00 9.61 -16.83
CA ASN A 353 40.10 10.56 -16.81
C ASN A 353 39.95 11.43 -15.55
N PRO A 354 40.87 11.33 -14.56
CA PRO A 354 40.74 12.04 -13.28
C PRO A 354 40.78 13.57 -13.40
N ASP A 355 41.21 14.12 -14.54
CA ASP A 355 41.45 15.57 -14.70
C ASP A 355 40.30 16.35 -15.36
N ALA A 356 39.20 15.71 -15.75
CA ALA A 356 38.10 16.36 -16.46
C ALA A 356 36.93 16.75 -15.52
N VAL A 357 36.64 18.06 -15.41
CA VAL A 357 35.55 18.61 -14.58
C VAL A 357 34.41 19.13 -15.49
N GLY A 358 33.17 18.67 -15.28
CA GLY A 358 32.01 19.08 -16.08
C GLY A 358 30.66 18.63 -15.48
N SER A 359 29.65 19.49 -15.59
CA SER A 359 28.37 19.44 -14.87
C SER A 359 27.46 18.24 -15.17
N TRP A 360 26.67 17.91 -14.14
CA TRP A 360 25.61 16.91 -14.06
C TRP A 360 24.74 16.73 -15.31
N LEU A 361 24.41 15.48 -15.63
CA LEU A 361 23.25 15.07 -16.42
C LEU A 361 22.26 14.35 -15.49
N GLY A 362 21.65 15.14 -14.61
CA GLY A 362 20.24 15.00 -14.30
C GLY A 362 19.63 16.34 -14.66
N GLU A 363 19.05 16.41 -15.86
CA GLU A 363 18.24 17.51 -16.44
C GLU A 363 18.56 18.95 -15.99
N GLY A 364 19.07 19.77 -16.92
CA GLY A 364 19.49 21.15 -16.66
C GLY A 364 18.54 21.99 -15.81
N ARG A 365 19.06 22.55 -14.72
CA ARG A 365 18.61 23.82 -14.18
C ARG A 365 19.80 24.78 -14.17
N ASP A 366 19.62 25.91 -14.84
CA ASP A 366 20.52 27.06 -14.76
C ASP A 366 20.52 27.59 -13.32
N GLY A 367 21.52 27.17 -12.54
CA GLY A 367 21.85 27.78 -11.27
C GLY A 367 22.45 29.15 -11.48
N GLY A 368 21.60 30.16 -11.68
CA GLY A 368 21.96 31.57 -11.53
C GLY A 368 22.36 31.85 -10.09
N THR A 369 23.61 31.57 -9.74
CA THR A 369 24.27 32.13 -8.55
C THR A 369 25.60 32.73 -8.99
N GLY A 370 25.66 34.06 -8.89
CA GLY A 370 26.79 34.86 -9.35
C GLY A 370 28.06 34.51 -8.58
N TRP A 371 29.02 33.92 -9.29
CA TRP A 371 30.40 33.88 -8.86
C TRP A 371 31.04 35.24 -9.17
N ARG A 372 31.22 36.07 -8.12
CA ARG A 372 32.18 37.17 -8.17
C ARG A 372 33.59 36.55 -8.19
N GLN A 373 34.27 36.73 -9.30
CA GLN A 373 35.73 36.65 -9.37
C GLN A 373 36.34 37.61 -8.34
N SER A 374 37.23 37.10 -7.49
CA SER A 374 38.31 37.90 -6.93
C SER A 374 39.62 37.21 -7.24
N ASP A 375 40.30 37.74 -8.24
CA ASP A 375 41.74 37.63 -8.41
C ASP A 375 42.45 38.20 -7.17
N HIS A 376 43.48 37.50 -6.69
CA HIS A 376 44.84 38.04 -6.49
C HIS A 376 45.71 37.07 -5.67
N GLY A 377 46.74 36.51 -6.32
CA GLY A 377 48.15 36.73 -5.95
C GLY A 377 48.76 35.95 -4.76
N PRO A 378 49.95 35.32 -4.94
CA PRO A 378 50.66 34.60 -3.89
C PRO A 378 51.71 35.46 -3.16
N ALA A 379 51.77 35.37 -1.83
CA ALA A 379 52.91 35.69 -0.96
C ALA A 379 52.57 35.10 0.43
N GLY A 380 53.38 34.28 1.10
CA GLY A 380 54.74 34.58 1.56
C GLY A 380 54.69 34.73 3.09
N PHE A 381 55.34 33.80 3.81
CA PHE A 381 55.84 33.88 5.21
C PHE A 381 55.05 34.69 6.27
N THR A 382 54.78 34.11 7.45
CA THR A 382 55.54 34.37 8.70
C THR A 382 55.09 33.43 9.82
N ARG A 383 56.08 32.93 10.55
CA ARG A 383 56.07 32.12 11.77
C ARG A 383 55.90 33.04 12.98
N MET A 384 54.95 32.79 13.88
CA MET A 384 55.04 33.24 15.28
C MET A 384 54.37 32.24 16.23
N ASN A 385 55.11 31.96 17.30
CA ASN A 385 54.75 31.20 18.49
C ASN A 385 53.86 32.04 19.43
N SER A 386 53.06 31.35 20.25
CA SER A 386 52.91 31.55 21.72
C SER A 386 51.82 30.56 22.19
N GLU A 387 52.19 29.53 22.98
CA GLU A 387 52.06 29.49 24.46
C GLU A 387 50.59 29.55 24.91
N GLU A 388 50.05 28.38 25.28
CA GLU A 388 49.78 27.94 26.66
C GLU A 388 48.35 28.32 27.10
N ASP A 389 47.49 27.32 27.24
CA ASP A 389 46.64 27.20 28.42
C ASP A 389 46.05 25.78 28.52
N GLU A 390 46.58 25.03 29.47
CA GLU A 390 45.94 23.87 30.08
C GLU A 390 44.77 24.34 30.94
N SER A 391 43.58 23.75 30.77
CA SER A 391 42.80 23.15 31.87
C SER A 391 41.32 22.96 31.52
N ALA A 392 40.71 22.02 32.24
CA ALA A 392 39.28 21.73 32.36
C ALA A 392 38.67 20.78 31.31
N SER A 393 39.00 19.50 31.50
CA SER A 393 38.14 18.37 31.16
C SER A 393 36.79 18.47 31.88
N LYS A 394 35.69 18.46 31.12
CA LYS A 394 34.38 18.01 31.60
C LYS A 394 33.75 17.07 30.57
N ALA A 395 33.62 15.82 31.01
CA ALA A 395 33.06 14.71 30.29
C ALA A 395 31.57 14.95 29.96
N SER A 396 31.22 14.87 28.67
CA SER A 396 29.84 14.65 28.23
C SER A 396 29.70 13.20 27.77
N SER A 397 29.37 12.36 28.74
CA SER A 397 28.89 10.98 28.57
C SER A 397 27.62 10.98 27.71
N ARG A 398 27.75 10.59 26.44
CA ARG A 398 26.60 10.20 25.60
C ARG A 398 26.15 8.81 26.02
N ARG A 399 25.06 8.74 26.78
CA ARG A 399 24.31 7.51 27.06
C ARG A 399 23.70 6.99 25.76
N ALA A 400 24.19 5.86 25.28
CA ALA A 400 23.49 5.03 24.28
C ALA A 400 22.21 4.43 24.91
N PRO A 401 21.13 4.25 24.14
CA PRO A 401 19.87 3.72 24.65
C PRO A 401 20.02 2.24 25.01
N ARG A 402 19.70 1.90 26.27
CA ARG A 402 19.50 0.53 26.72
C ARG A 402 18.28 -0.07 26.02
N ARG A 403 18.49 -0.86 24.97
CA ARG A 403 17.49 -1.82 24.48
C ARG A 403 17.59 -3.08 25.35
N SER A 404 16.59 -3.29 26.20
CA SER A 404 16.39 -4.54 26.91
C SER A 404 15.45 -5.43 26.10
N SER A 405 16.00 -6.27 25.22
CA SER A 405 15.31 -7.46 24.72
C SER A 405 15.94 -8.68 25.40
N LYS A 406 15.32 -9.12 26.50
CA LYS A 406 15.56 -10.44 27.08
C LYS A 406 14.84 -11.46 26.19
N HIS A 407 15.51 -11.91 25.13
CA HIS A 407 15.23 -13.21 24.53
C HIS A 407 16.55 -13.95 24.37
N GLU A 408 16.50 -15.23 24.70
CA GLU A 408 17.58 -16.20 24.84
C GLU A 408 18.56 -16.20 23.66
N THR A 409 19.61 -15.40 23.74
CA THR A 409 20.91 -15.92 23.32
C THR A 409 21.29 -16.93 24.39
N GLU A 410 21.23 -18.23 24.09
CA GLU A 410 22.02 -19.22 24.82
C GLU A 410 23.39 -18.58 25.06
N GLN A 411 23.72 -18.29 26.31
CA GLN A 411 25.01 -17.71 26.64
C GLN A 411 26.03 -18.75 26.20
N ARG A 412 26.70 -18.50 25.08
CA ARG A 412 27.75 -19.38 24.60
C ARG A 412 28.81 -19.41 25.70
N GLU A 413 28.95 -20.57 26.32
CA GLU A 413 29.92 -20.83 27.38
C GLU A 413 31.09 -21.62 26.81
N VAL A 414 32.28 -21.31 27.29
CA VAL A 414 33.49 -22.09 27.11
C VAL A 414 33.66 -22.98 28.33
N ILE A 415 33.60 -24.30 28.14
CA ILE A 415 33.76 -25.29 29.20
C ILE A 415 35.20 -25.81 29.18
N PHE A 416 35.95 -25.65 30.27
CA PHE A 416 37.37 -26.00 30.32
C PHE A 416 37.68 -27.43 29.84
N VAL A 417 36.87 -28.40 30.26
CA VAL A 417 37.10 -29.82 29.95
C VAL A 417 36.93 -30.17 28.47
N SER A 418 36.24 -29.34 27.66
CA SER A 418 36.12 -29.56 26.21
C SER A 418 37.33 -29.02 25.43
N LEU A 419 38.15 -28.16 26.05
CA LEU A 419 39.29 -27.52 25.39
C LEU A 419 40.54 -28.39 25.35
N VAL A 420 40.64 -29.42 26.20
CA VAL A 420 41.86 -30.20 26.44
C VAL A 420 41.57 -31.69 26.38
N THR A 421 42.54 -32.51 25.93
CA THR A 421 42.35 -33.97 25.93
C THR A 421 42.23 -34.51 27.35
N PRO A 422 41.47 -35.59 27.59
CA PRO A 422 41.31 -36.17 28.93
C PRO A 422 42.64 -36.48 29.65
N SER A 423 43.65 -36.97 28.91
CA SER A 423 44.98 -37.27 29.44
C SER A 423 45.76 -36.03 29.91
N ASN A 424 45.41 -34.84 29.40
CA ASN A 424 46.09 -33.58 29.70
C ASN A 424 45.36 -32.70 30.73
N ILE A 425 44.15 -33.05 31.17
CA ILE A 425 43.33 -32.22 32.09
C ILE A 425 44.11 -31.80 33.34
N LYS A 426 44.76 -32.75 34.02
CA LYS A 426 45.53 -32.45 35.25
C LYS A 426 46.66 -31.45 35.01
N ARG A 427 47.37 -31.59 33.87
CA ARG A 427 48.46 -30.70 33.48
C ARG A 427 47.93 -29.32 33.09
N ALA A 428 46.85 -29.27 32.33
CA ALA A 428 46.17 -28.04 31.95
C ALA A 428 45.68 -27.26 33.17
N MET A 429 45.06 -27.96 34.13
CA MET A 429 44.63 -27.36 35.40
C MET A 429 45.80 -26.76 36.19
N ALA A 430 46.96 -27.43 36.23
CA ALA A 430 48.14 -26.90 36.91
C ALA A 430 48.63 -25.59 36.27
N HIS A 431 48.61 -25.48 34.94
CA HIS A 431 48.99 -24.25 34.24
C HIS A 431 47.98 -23.11 34.49
N VAL A 432 46.67 -23.40 34.48
CA VAL A 432 45.63 -22.39 34.73
C VAL A 432 45.63 -21.94 36.20
N ARG A 433 45.83 -22.85 37.17
CA ARG A 433 45.99 -22.49 38.59
C ARG A 433 47.25 -21.67 38.83
N LYS A 434 48.37 -22.03 38.20
CA LYS A 434 49.59 -21.23 38.26
C LYS A 434 49.36 -19.81 37.73
N ALA A 435 48.64 -19.67 36.62
CA ALA A 435 48.24 -18.35 36.12
C ALA A 435 47.34 -17.58 37.10
N ALA A 436 46.49 -18.27 37.86
CA ALA A 436 45.68 -17.65 38.90
C ALA A 436 46.50 -17.24 40.14
N GLU A 437 47.46 -18.06 40.57
CA GLU A 437 48.42 -17.73 41.66
C GLU A 437 49.30 -16.53 41.29
N GLU A 438 49.63 -16.38 40.01
CA GLU A 438 50.32 -15.21 39.45
C GLU A 438 49.41 -13.97 39.32
N GLY A 439 48.13 -14.07 39.69
CA GLY A 439 47.15 -12.97 39.63
C GLY A 439 46.62 -12.67 38.23
N ARG A 440 46.92 -13.49 37.22
CA ARG A 440 46.44 -13.31 35.82
C ARG A 440 45.00 -13.78 35.64
N LEU A 441 44.53 -14.69 36.48
CA LEU A 441 43.16 -15.22 36.50
C LEU A 441 42.61 -15.20 37.93
N ASP A 442 41.32 -14.90 38.08
CA ASP A 442 40.64 -15.03 39.37
C ASP A 442 39.74 -16.27 39.33
N LEU A 443 40.15 -17.31 40.05
CA LEU A 443 39.42 -18.58 40.19
C LEU A 443 38.73 -18.69 41.56
N SER A 444 38.74 -17.64 42.39
CA SER A 444 38.29 -17.70 43.79
C SER A 444 36.82 -18.15 43.95
N GLN A 445 35.97 -17.86 42.95
CA GLN A 445 34.57 -18.26 42.93
C GLN A 445 34.32 -19.65 42.33
N MET A 446 35.32 -20.27 41.72
CA MET A 446 35.18 -21.55 41.01
C MET A 446 35.66 -22.71 41.89
N LYS A 447 34.72 -23.33 42.61
CA LYS A 447 35.01 -24.38 43.61
C LYS A 447 35.32 -25.77 43.02
N THR A 448 35.02 -26.01 41.75
CA THR A 448 35.13 -27.32 41.08
C THR A 448 36.06 -27.26 39.86
N THR A 449 36.35 -28.41 39.25
CA THR A 449 37.09 -28.52 37.98
C THR A 449 36.24 -28.17 36.75
N ASP A 450 34.96 -27.86 36.95
CA ASP A 450 34.02 -27.50 35.89
C ASP A 450 34.05 -25.98 35.68
N TRP A 451 35.21 -25.48 35.27
CA TRP A 451 35.39 -24.05 34.99
C TRP A 451 34.69 -23.70 33.69
N ARG A 452 33.81 -22.69 33.77
CA ARG A 452 33.02 -22.19 32.64
C ARG A 452 33.18 -20.70 32.55
N TRP A 453 33.35 -20.21 31.33
CA TRP A 453 33.42 -18.77 31.05
C TRP A 453 32.42 -18.41 29.97
N SER A 454 31.72 -17.29 30.15
CA SER A 454 30.95 -16.69 29.06
C SER A 454 31.91 -16.20 27.96
N TRP A 455 31.50 -16.29 26.70
CA TRP A 455 32.26 -15.71 25.57
C TRP A 455 32.55 -14.22 25.74
N ALA A 456 31.73 -13.50 26.51
CA ALA A 456 31.92 -12.07 26.80
C ALA A 456 32.99 -11.80 27.88
N ASP A 457 33.43 -12.80 28.65
CA ASP A 457 34.44 -12.64 29.70
C ASP A 457 35.85 -12.63 29.08
N ARG A 458 36.51 -11.46 29.08
CA ARG A 458 37.89 -11.32 28.59
C ARG A 458 38.89 -12.28 29.27
N LYS A 459 38.59 -12.77 30.48
CA LYS A 459 39.44 -13.76 31.18
C LYS A 459 39.54 -15.09 30.42
N VAL A 460 38.57 -15.43 29.58
CA VAL A 460 38.61 -16.64 28.76
C VAL A 460 39.77 -16.61 27.76
N LEU A 461 40.15 -15.43 27.24
CA LEU A 461 41.31 -15.29 26.36
C LEU A 461 42.62 -15.62 27.08
N GLU A 462 42.72 -15.29 28.36
CA GLU A 462 43.89 -15.62 29.17
C GLU A 462 43.99 -17.12 29.42
N VAL A 463 42.85 -17.82 29.59
CA VAL A 463 42.79 -19.28 29.64
C VAL A 463 43.29 -19.88 28.33
N PHE A 464 42.81 -19.40 27.18
CA PHE A 464 43.29 -19.85 25.86
C PHE A 464 44.79 -19.61 25.69
N ASN A 465 45.29 -18.42 26.01
CA ASN A 465 46.71 -18.07 25.89
C ASN A 465 47.60 -18.98 26.76
N VAL A 466 47.16 -19.28 28.00
CA VAL A 466 47.87 -20.20 28.91
C VAL A 466 47.93 -21.62 28.33
N LEU A 467 46.80 -22.13 27.84
CA LEU A 467 46.71 -23.49 27.30
C LEU A 467 47.41 -23.64 25.95
N GLU A 468 47.32 -22.64 25.08
CA GLU A 468 47.97 -22.60 23.77
C GLU A 468 49.49 -22.53 23.92
N LYS A 469 50.00 -21.64 24.80
CA LYS A 469 51.44 -21.55 25.11
C LYS A 469 51.99 -22.85 25.68
N ALA A 470 51.19 -23.58 26.44
CA ALA A 470 51.54 -24.90 26.98
C ALA A 470 51.35 -26.05 25.97
N LYS A 471 50.81 -25.78 24.76
CA LYS A 471 50.42 -26.75 23.73
C LYS A 471 49.45 -27.83 24.25
N LEU A 472 48.45 -27.40 25.02
CA LEU A 472 47.47 -28.29 25.67
C LEU A 472 46.07 -28.22 25.06
N LEU A 473 45.78 -27.24 24.20
CA LEU A 473 44.51 -27.16 23.48
C LEU A 473 44.36 -28.32 22.49
N THR A 474 43.16 -28.89 22.41
CA THR A 474 42.74 -29.76 21.30
C THR A 474 42.53 -28.92 20.04
N LEU A 475 42.34 -29.59 18.88
CA LEU A 475 41.93 -28.91 17.66
C LEU A 475 40.62 -28.12 17.87
N HIS A 476 39.63 -28.74 18.53
CA HIS A 476 38.39 -28.08 18.92
C HIS A 476 38.63 -26.87 19.85
N GLY A 477 39.58 -26.99 20.78
CA GLY A 477 39.95 -25.90 21.67
C GLY A 477 40.60 -24.71 20.95
N LEU A 478 41.37 -24.96 19.88
CA LEU A 478 41.94 -23.92 19.02
C LEU A 478 40.87 -23.22 18.19
N GLU A 479 39.95 -23.98 17.59
CA GLU A 479 38.80 -23.42 16.85
C GLU A 479 37.95 -22.51 17.76
N ARG A 480 37.63 -22.98 18.98
CA ARG A 480 36.90 -22.16 19.95
C ARG A 480 37.67 -20.94 20.42
N ALA A 481 39.00 -21.02 20.53
CA ALA A 481 39.82 -19.86 20.85
C ALA A 481 39.74 -18.78 19.77
N GLU A 482 39.81 -19.16 18.50
CA GLU A 482 39.69 -18.25 17.35
C GLU A 482 38.29 -17.63 17.25
N GLU A 483 37.23 -18.42 17.42
CA GLU A 483 35.87 -17.89 17.44
C GLU A 483 35.65 -16.86 18.55
N VAL A 484 36.18 -17.12 19.75
CA VAL A 484 36.06 -16.19 20.88
C VAL A 484 36.94 -14.95 20.68
N ARG A 485 38.12 -15.09 20.06
CA ARG A 485 38.96 -13.94 19.65
C ARG A 485 38.24 -13.05 18.64
N LEU A 486 37.60 -13.64 17.63
CA LEU A 486 36.78 -12.92 16.65
C LEU A 486 35.55 -12.28 17.30
N TYR A 487 34.94 -12.94 18.28
CA TYR A 487 33.80 -12.39 19.02
C TYR A 487 34.19 -11.18 19.88
N LEU A 488 35.32 -11.26 20.60
CA LEU A 488 35.79 -10.20 21.50
C LEU A 488 36.53 -9.06 20.77
N ASN A 489 37.15 -9.37 19.63
CA ASN A 489 37.83 -8.42 18.76
C ASN A 489 37.36 -8.64 17.32
N PRO A 490 36.11 -8.26 17.00
CA PRO A 490 35.65 -8.30 15.62
C PRO A 490 36.61 -7.46 14.78
N PRO A 491 37.08 -7.95 13.62
CA PRO A 491 37.94 -7.16 12.75
C PRO A 491 37.25 -5.82 12.51
N SER A 492 37.93 -4.72 12.83
CA SER A 492 37.42 -3.39 12.56
C SER A 492 37.35 -3.25 11.04
N ILE A 493 36.19 -3.52 10.47
CA ILE A 493 35.92 -3.20 9.08
C ILE A 493 36.15 -1.68 9.00
N PRO A 494 37.11 -1.20 8.19
CA PRO A 494 37.29 0.24 8.02
C PRO A 494 35.93 0.82 7.64
N PRO A 495 35.53 1.96 8.23
CA PRO A 495 34.22 2.53 7.96
C PRO A 495 34.07 2.64 6.44
N PRO A 496 32.90 2.26 5.89
CA PRO A 496 32.67 2.37 4.46
C PRO A 496 32.99 3.81 4.02
N PRO A 497 33.56 4.01 2.82
CA PRO A 497 33.81 5.36 2.32
C PRO A 497 32.51 6.18 2.38
N GLU A 498 32.63 7.46 2.71
CA GLU A 498 31.48 8.35 2.80
C GLU A 498 30.76 8.41 1.44
N PRO A 499 29.43 8.28 1.41
CA PRO A 499 28.66 8.34 0.18
C PRO A 499 28.76 9.74 -0.44
N GLN A 500 28.99 9.84 -1.75
CA GLN A 500 29.01 11.14 -2.42
C GLN A 500 27.61 11.62 -2.80
N ALA A 501 26.63 10.73 -2.86
CA ALA A 501 25.23 11.08 -3.09
C ALA A 501 24.27 10.11 -2.39
N THR A 502 23.09 10.61 -2.02
CA THR A 502 21.95 9.81 -1.58
C THR A 502 20.82 9.99 -2.60
N LEU A 503 20.36 8.89 -3.19
CA LEU A 503 19.30 8.86 -4.18
C LEU A 503 17.97 8.51 -3.50
N GLN A 504 16.92 9.24 -3.86
CA GLN A 504 15.59 9.20 -3.24
C GLN A 504 14.60 8.37 -4.07
N PRO A 505 13.44 7.95 -3.50
CA PRO A 505 12.37 7.34 -4.27
C PRO A 505 12.01 8.12 -5.55
N GLY A 506 11.73 7.41 -6.64
CA GLY A 506 11.52 7.95 -7.98
C GLY A 506 12.79 8.09 -8.81
N THR A 507 13.98 8.06 -8.20
CA THR A 507 15.24 8.16 -8.95
C THR A 507 15.44 6.94 -9.84
N GLN A 508 15.81 7.18 -11.10
CA GLN A 508 16.10 6.15 -12.11
C GLN A 508 17.59 6.08 -12.40
N VAL A 509 18.17 4.89 -12.32
CA VAL A 509 19.58 4.61 -12.59
C VAL A 509 19.67 3.67 -13.79
N GLY A 510 20.56 3.95 -14.73
CA GLY A 510 20.80 3.05 -15.87
C GLY A 510 19.84 3.22 -17.05
N ARG A 511 19.14 4.36 -17.21
CA ARG A 511 18.24 4.61 -18.37
C ARG A 511 18.92 4.36 -19.73
N LEU A 512 20.21 4.71 -19.85
CA LEU A 512 21.00 4.49 -21.07
C LEU A 512 21.18 3.00 -21.42
N ALA A 513 21.14 2.11 -20.43
CA ALA A 513 21.20 0.68 -20.66
C ALA A 513 20.06 0.21 -21.57
N LEU A 514 18.85 0.78 -21.39
CA LEU A 514 17.65 0.42 -22.17
C LEU A 514 17.80 0.73 -23.67
N LEU A 515 18.63 1.72 -24.04
CA LEU A 515 18.90 2.10 -25.43
C LEU A 515 19.91 1.18 -26.14
N GLY A 516 20.35 0.11 -25.48
CA GLY A 516 21.32 -0.82 -26.03
C GLY A 516 22.70 -0.19 -26.20
N VAL A 517 22.98 0.86 -25.42
CA VAL A 517 24.33 1.41 -25.28
C VAL A 517 25.05 0.52 -24.26
N PRO A 518 26.19 -0.07 -24.60
CA PRO A 518 27.00 -0.81 -23.64
C PRO A 518 27.58 0.19 -22.63
N ILE A 519 26.88 0.36 -21.51
CA ILE A 519 27.31 1.20 -20.39
C ILE A 519 27.95 0.35 -19.31
N VAL A 520 28.95 0.91 -18.65
CA VAL A 520 29.51 0.37 -17.41
C VAL A 520 29.15 1.35 -16.30
N LEU A 521 28.53 0.84 -15.24
CA LEU A 521 28.23 1.66 -14.07
C LEU A 521 29.53 1.88 -13.29
N ALA A 522 29.95 3.15 -13.22
CA ALA A 522 31.24 3.52 -12.64
C ALA A 522 31.27 3.47 -11.10
N GLY A 523 30.10 3.58 -10.45
CA GLY A 523 29.96 3.62 -9.00
C GLY A 523 29.29 2.40 -8.38
N GLU A 524 29.51 2.22 -7.07
CA GLU A 524 28.76 1.30 -6.23
C GLU A 524 27.49 1.99 -5.71
N ILE A 525 26.35 1.30 -5.71
CA ILE A 525 25.13 1.77 -5.04
C ILE A 525 24.84 0.82 -3.89
N ARG A 526 24.59 1.35 -2.70
CA ARG A 526 24.26 0.61 -1.48
C ARG A 526 22.94 1.11 -0.92
N ALA A 527 22.14 0.23 -0.33
CA ALA A 527 20.93 0.65 0.35
C ALA A 527 21.27 1.37 1.66
N LYS A 528 20.54 2.45 1.95
CA LYS A 528 20.64 3.26 3.18
C LYS A 528 19.35 3.04 3.98
N GLY A 529 19.35 1.98 4.77
CA GLY A 529 18.14 1.39 5.33
C GLY A 529 17.46 0.39 4.38
N PRO A 530 16.24 -0.07 4.73
CA PRO A 530 15.46 -0.95 3.87
C PRO A 530 14.93 -0.21 2.62
N VAL A 531 15.19 -0.77 1.44
CA VAL A 531 14.91 -0.17 0.14
C VAL A 531 14.18 -1.17 -0.74
N LEU A 532 13.17 -0.70 -1.49
CA LEU A 532 12.49 -1.45 -2.54
C LEU A 532 12.83 -0.82 -3.90
N LEU A 533 13.29 -1.64 -4.84
CA LEU A 533 13.68 -1.23 -6.19
C LEU A 533 12.88 -1.99 -7.23
N ALA A 534 12.49 -1.32 -8.31
CA ALA A 534 11.99 -1.95 -9.53
C ALA A 534 13.09 -1.98 -10.58
N ILE A 535 13.32 -3.13 -11.21
CA ILE A 535 14.38 -3.35 -12.20
C ILE A 535 13.73 -3.71 -13.53
N LEU A 536 13.80 -2.80 -14.50
CA LEU A 536 13.35 -3.05 -15.87
C LEU A 536 14.54 -3.52 -16.71
N HIS A 537 14.56 -4.79 -17.09
CA HIS A 537 15.57 -5.31 -18.00
C HIS A 537 15.28 -4.90 -19.44
N ARG A 538 16.32 -4.57 -20.21
CA ARG A 538 16.17 -4.16 -21.61
C ARG A 538 15.56 -5.25 -22.48
N HIS A 539 15.97 -6.50 -22.30
CA HIS A 539 15.44 -7.59 -23.13
C HIS A 539 13.92 -7.75 -22.94
N VAL A 540 13.43 -7.49 -21.72
CA VAL A 540 12.01 -7.48 -21.38
C VAL A 540 11.31 -6.31 -22.05
N LEU A 541 11.86 -5.11 -21.92
CA LEU A 541 11.35 -3.93 -22.60
C LEU A 541 11.21 -4.16 -24.11
N LEU A 542 12.25 -4.73 -24.75
CA LEU A 542 12.23 -5.06 -26.17
C LEU A 542 11.17 -6.12 -26.53
N LYS A 543 10.95 -7.12 -25.67
CA LYS A 543 9.89 -8.13 -25.85
C LYS A 543 8.51 -7.47 -25.77
N ALA A 544 8.29 -6.59 -24.79
CA ALA A 544 7.02 -5.89 -24.59
C ALA A 544 6.66 -4.98 -25.77
N ILE A 545 7.66 -4.36 -26.42
CA ILE A 545 7.44 -3.43 -27.52
C ILE A 545 7.72 -4.01 -28.91
N TYR A 546 7.96 -5.32 -29.07
CA TYR A 546 8.48 -5.94 -30.30
C TYR A 546 7.68 -5.62 -31.58
N ASN A 547 6.38 -5.31 -31.47
CA ASN A 547 5.51 -4.95 -32.59
C ASN A 547 5.04 -3.49 -32.56
N LEU A 548 5.60 -2.65 -31.69
CA LEU A 548 5.24 -1.24 -31.56
C LEU A 548 6.26 -0.36 -32.32
N PRO A 549 5.84 0.78 -32.90
CA PRO A 549 6.77 1.73 -33.52
C PRO A 549 7.89 2.20 -32.57
N ALA A 550 7.60 2.21 -31.26
CA ALA A 550 8.57 2.53 -30.22
C ALA A 550 9.79 1.58 -30.21
N MET A 551 9.69 0.36 -30.75
CA MET A 551 10.82 -0.57 -30.83
C MET A 551 12.01 0.04 -31.58
N GLU A 552 11.77 0.86 -32.60
CA GLU A 552 12.84 1.51 -33.37
C GLU A 552 13.71 2.43 -32.51
N PHE A 553 13.13 3.05 -31.48
CA PHE A 553 13.86 3.90 -30.54
C PHE A 553 14.83 3.10 -29.65
N PHE A 554 14.45 1.87 -29.27
CA PHE A 554 15.25 1.01 -28.39
C PHE A 554 16.11 -0.01 -29.13
N SER A 555 15.89 -0.18 -30.44
CA SER A 555 16.62 -1.12 -31.29
C SER A 555 17.84 -0.46 -31.94
N PRO A 556 19.05 -1.02 -31.80
CA PRO A 556 20.31 -0.32 -32.10
C PRO A 556 20.67 -0.24 -33.59
N ARG A 557 19.73 -0.48 -34.52
CA ARG A 557 20.07 -0.57 -35.95
C ARG A 557 20.31 0.82 -36.56
N GLY A 558 21.60 1.18 -36.71
CA GLY A 558 22.04 2.27 -37.59
C GLY A 558 22.32 3.62 -36.94
N LEU A 559 21.99 3.83 -35.65
CA LEU A 559 22.24 5.09 -34.95
C LEU A 559 23.57 5.07 -34.17
N THR A 560 24.39 6.10 -34.34
CA THR A 560 25.63 6.30 -33.57
C THR A 560 25.32 6.65 -32.10
N LEU A 561 26.32 6.55 -31.21
CA LEU A 561 26.13 6.93 -29.80
C LEU A 561 25.73 8.40 -29.65
N GLY A 562 26.26 9.28 -30.50
CA GLY A 562 25.89 10.70 -30.56
C GLY A 562 24.41 10.88 -30.89
N ASP A 563 23.94 10.24 -31.97
CA ASP A 563 22.54 10.31 -32.39
C ASP A 563 21.58 9.84 -31.29
N ARG A 564 21.97 8.84 -30.49
CA ARG A 564 21.14 8.32 -29.38
C ARG A 564 21.07 9.26 -28.19
N VAL A 565 22.19 9.89 -27.84
CA VAL A 565 22.23 10.91 -26.77
C VAL A 565 21.45 12.16 -27.22
N ASP A 566 21.58 12.54 -28.48
CA ASP A 566 20.87 13.67 -29.06
C ASP A 566 19.36 13.40 -29.17
N ASN A 567 18.94 12.18 -29.54
CA ASN A 567 17.53 11.78 -29.49
C ASN A 567 16.94 11.82 -28.07
N LEU A 568 17.73 11.46 -27.05
CA LEU A 568 17.34 11.60 -25.63
C LEU A 568 17.20 13.06 -25.20
N ARG A 569 18.09 13.93 -25.69
CA ARG A 569 18.05 15.38 -25.43
C ARG A 569 16.93 16.08 -26.19
N GLN A 570 16.56 15.54 -27.36
CA GLN A 570 15.48 16.04 -28.22
C GLN A 570 14.12 15.44 -27.89
N ALA A 571 14.06 14.36 -27.10
CA ALA A 571 12.81 13.86 -26.54
C ALA A 571 12.16 15.02 -25.77
N PRO A 572 10.87 15.31 -26.02
CA PRO A 572 10.23 16.47 -25.43
C PRO A 572 10.36 16.38 -23.91
N PRO A 573 10.84 17.45 -23.23
CA PRO A 573 10.89 17.45 -21.78
C PRO A 573 9.48 17.16 -21.24
N PRO A 574 9.35 16.52 -20.07
CA PRO A 574 8.05 16.36 -19.43
C PRO A 574 7.38 17.74 -19.40
N THR A 575 6.23 17.82 -20.06
CA THR A 575 5.55 19.08 -20.40
C THR A 575 5.02 19.72 -19.13
N HIS A 576 5.85 20.52 -18.47
CA HIS A 576 5.42 21.35 -17.35
C HIS A 576 5.57 22.86 -17.59
N ASP A 577 6.34 23.31 -18.60
CA ASP A 577 6.74 24.73 -18.70
C ASP A 577 6.51 25.43 -20.06
N GLN A 578 5.71 24.91 -21.00
CA GLN A 578 5.37 25.70 -22.20
C GLN A 578 4.23 26.69 -21.92
N ALA A 579 4.57 27.98 -22.00
CA ALA A 579 3.63 29.10 -21.94
C ALA A 579 2.53 29.01 -23.04
N PRO A 580 1.31 29.52 -22.82
CA PRO A 580 0.11 29.05 -23.55
C PRO A 580 -0.12 29.66 -24.94
N ASN A 581 0.80 30.47 -25.47
CA ASN A 581 0.41 31.47 -26.48
C ASN A 581 0.61 31.08 -27.96
N GLU A 582 1.07 29.88 -28.29
CA GLU A 582 1.24 29.47 -29.70
C GLU A 582 0.56 28.13 -30.00
N ARG A 583 -0.76 28.04 -29.76
CA ARG A 583 -1.58 26.90 -30.19
C ARG A 583 -2.19 27.17 -31.58
N PRO A 584 -2.07 26.24 -32.54
CA PRO A 584 -2.70 26.37 -33.86
C PRO A 584 -4.22 26.53 -33.77
N SER A 585 -4.78 27.50 -34.51
CA SER A 585 -6.19 27.95 -34.43
C SER A 585 -7.27 26.91 -34.76
N HIS A 586 -6.90 25.74 -35.29
CA HIS A 586 -7.82 24.66 -35.62
C HIS A 586 -8.03 23.66 -34.46
N LEU A 587 -7.22 23.76 -33.40
CA LEU A 587 -7.44 23.06 -32.14
C LEU A 587 -8.28 23.99 -31.29
N GLY A 588 -9.58 23.68 -31.13
CA GLY A 588 -10.54 24.49 -30.38
C GLY A 588 -10.05 24.91 -28.97
N PRO A 589 -10.73 25.89 -28.34
CA PRO A 589 -10.29 26.47 -27.08
C PRO A 589 -10.05 25.38 -26.03
N VAL A 590 -9.00 25.57 -25.21
CA VAL A 590 -8.73 24.74 -24.05
C VAL A 590 -9.96 24.82 -23.14
N THR A 591 -10.79 23.79 -23.11
CA THR A 591 -11.88 23.64 -22.14
C THR A 591 -11.27 23.14 -20.83
N GLY A 592 -10.50 24.00 -20.17
CA GLY A 592 -10.29 23.95 -18.73
C GLY A 592 -11.21 24.98 -18.07
N PRO A 593 -11.59 24.81 -16.79
CA PRO A 593 -12.34 25.84 -16.09
C PRO A 593 -11.56 27.17 -16.12
N PRO A 594 -12.24 28.33 -16.18
CA PRO A 594 -11.57 29.61 -16.15
C PRO A 594 -10.70 29.70 -14.89
N ARG A 595 -9.43 30.09 -15.04
CA ARG A 595 -8.59 30.41 -13.89
C ARG A 595 -9.29 31.51 -13.08
N HIS A 596 -9.73 31.19 -11.87
CA HIS A 596 -10.07 32.21 -10.89
C HIS A 596 -8.80 33.03 -10.63
N LYS A 597 -8.68 34.20 -11.26
CA LYS A 597 -7.75 35.23 -10.81
C LYS A 597 -8.27 35.74 -9.46
N MET A 598 -7.97 35.02 -8.38
CA MET A 598 -7.90 35.66 -7.09
C MET A 598 -6.60 36.45 -7.09
N GLU A 599 -6.71 37.74 -7.38
CA GLU A 599 -5.74 38.70 -6.86
C GLU A 599 -5.76 38.52 -5.34
N LEU A 600 -4.73 37.86 -4.81
CA LEU A 600 -4.44 37.81 -3.39
C LEU A 600 -4.25 39.26 -2.94
N THR A 601 -5.30 39.85 -2.39
CA THR A 601 -5.16 41.10 -1.63
C THR A 601 -4.22 40.81 -0.47
N ASP A 602 -3.14 41.58 -0.34
CA ASP A 602 -2.06 41.40 0.66
C ASP A 602 -2.51 41.45 2.14
N GLU A 603 -3.81 41.65 2.41
CA GLU A 603 -4.36 41.53 3.75
C GLU A 603 -4.73 40.07 4.05
N PRO A 604 -4.12 39.42 5.05
CA PRO A 604 -4.47 38.05 5.41
C PRO A 604 -5.93 38.01 5.83
N ALA A 605 -6.74 37.22 5.12
CA ALA A 605 -8.16 37.07 5.40
C ALA A 605 -8.39 36.80 6.89
N ALA A 606 -9.35 37.51 7.48
CA ALA A 606 -9.71 37.33 8.89
C ALA A 606 -10.01 35.85 9.17
N GLY A 607 -9.36 35.27 10.19
CA GLY A 607 -9.45 33.85 10.50
C GLY A 607 -8.44 32.98 9.74
N THR A 608 -7.25 33.50 9.43
CA THR A 608 -6.12 32.70 8.92
C THR A 608 -4.97 32.63 9.93
N ALA A 609 -4.12 31.59 9.84
CA ALA A 609 -2.86 31.49 10.57
C ALA A 609 -1.91 32.63 10.13
N GLY A 610 -2.04 33.08 8.88
CA GLY A 610 -1.44 34.32 8.41
C GLY A 610 -1.91 35.55 9.20
N ALA A 611 -3.21 35.67 9.50
CA ALA A 611 -3.74 36.74 10.34
C ALA A 611 -3.28 36.61 11.81
N TRP A 612 -3.11 35.40 12.34
CA TRP A 612 -2.53 35.20 13.68
C TRP A 612 -1.02 35.55 13.74
N LYS A 613 -0.26 35.18 12.70
CA LYS A 613 1.18 35.51 12.57
C LYS A 613 1.43 36.97 12.17
N SER A 614 0.44 37.64 11.58
CA SER A 614 0.57 39.03 11.12
C SER A 614 0.77 39.99 12.28
N LYS A 615 1.68 40.95 12.11
CA LYS A 615 1.89 42.03 13.08
C LYS A 615 0.65 42.93 13.24
N THR A 616 -0.24 42.97 12.27
CA THR A 616 -1.44 43.81 12.27
C THR A 616 -2.74 43.02 12.37
N GLY A 617 -2.67 41.68 12.44
CA GLY A 617 -3.86 40.85 12.44
C GLY A 617 -4.63 40.95 13.76
N VAL A 618 -5.96 40.95 13.64
CA VAL A 618 -6.91 41.08 14.77
C VAL A 618 -6.74 39.96 15.82
N PHE A 619 -6.11 38.84 15.43
CA PHE A 619 -5.89 37.67 16.28
C PHE A 619 -4.49 37.61 16.90
N ARG A 620 -3.64 38.61 16.65
CA ARG A 620 -2.31 38.71 17.26
C ARG A 620 -2.48 38.76 18.78
N HIS A 621 -1.79 37.85 19.49
CA HIS A 621 -1.83 37.67 20.96
C HIS A 621 -2.94 36.77 21.54
N LEU A 622 -3.84 36.23 20.73
CA LEU A 622 -4.73 35.17 21.21
C LEU A 622 -3.98 33.84 21.37
N PRO A 623 -4.38 32.99 22.34
CA PRO A 623 -3.95 31.60 22.40
C PRO A 623 -4.14 30.91 21.05
N GLY A 624 -3.19 30.03 20.67
CA GLY A 624 -3.26 29.35 19.38
C GLY A 624 -4.54 28.53 19.19
N ALA A 625 -5.07 27.97 20.28
CA ALA A 625 -6.35 27.25 20.28
C ALA A 625 -7.52 28.13 19.79
N ASP A 626 -7.69 29.31 20.39
CA ASP A 626 -8.74 30.27 20.03
C ASP A 626 -8.60 30.72 18.57
N ALA A 627 -7.38 30.95 18.10
CA ALA A 627 -7.11 31.29 16.70
C ALA A 627 -7.53 30.17 15.74
N PHE A 628 -7.30 28.89 16.09
CA PHE A 628 -7.72 27.75 15.28
C PHE A 628 -9.23 27.53 15.30
N GLU A 629 -9.88 27.71 16.44
CA GLU A 629 -11.35 27.70 16.54
C GLU A 629 -11.97 28.79 15.68
N HIS A 630 -11.38 29.99 15.63
CA HIS A 630 -11.84 31.05 14.73
C HIS A 630 -11.70 30.71 13.25
N VAL A 631 -10.57 30.12 12.84
CA VAL A 631 -10.36 29.63 11.45
C VAL A 631 -11.44 28.62 11.10
N LEU A 632 -11.69 27.67 12.00
CA LEU A 632 -12.70 26.63 11.83
C LEU A 632 -14.11 27.23 11.71
N LEU A 633 -14.54 28.06 12.66
CA LEU A 633 -15.86 28.69 12.64
C LEU A 633 -16.09 29.56 11.41
N ASN A 634 -15.08 30.32 10.99
CA ASN A 634 -15.17 31.13 9.77
C ASN A 634 -15.27 30.28 8.51
N SER A 635 -14.56 29.15 8.47
CA SER A 635 -14.62 28.20 7.35
C SER A 635 -16.00 27.52 7.30
N ILE A 636 -16.52 27.07 8.46
CA ILE A 636 -17.86 26.49 8.59
C ILE A 636 -18.92 27.48 8.13
N LYS A 637 -18.84 28.75 8.56
CA LYS A 637 -19.81 29.79 8.18
C LYS A 637 -19.84 30.08 6.67
N LYS A 638 -18.72 29.89 5.98
CA LYS A 638 -18.64 30.04 4.52
C LYS A 638 -19.10 28.80 3.76
N TYR A 639 -19.29 27.67 4.46
CA TYR A 639 -19.63 26.39 3.85
C TYR A 639 -21.09 26.02 4.13
N SER A 640 -21.95 26.29 3.13
CA SER A 640 -23.41 26.17 3.19
C SER A 640 -23.89 24.86 3.80
N LEU A 641 -23.35 23.71 3.37
CA LEU A 641 -23.79 22.41 3.88
C LEU A 641 -23.72 22.28 5.40
N ILE A 642 -22.61 22.68 6.03
CA ILE A 642 -22.46 22.57 7.49
C ILE A 642 -23.20 23.73 8.17
N TRP A 643 -23.14 24.92 7.59
CA TRP A 643 -23.81 26.09 8.13
C TRP A 643 -25.34 25.94 8.18
N ASP A 644 -25.97 25.37 7.16
CA ASP A 644 -27.41 25.11 7.12
C ASP A 644 -27.87 24.12 8.21
N LEU A 645 -26.95 23.27 8.70
CA LEU A 645 -27.24 22.41 9.85
C LEU A 645 -27.27 23.20 11.15
N VAL A 646 -26.41 24.22 11.30
CA VAL A 646 -26.13 24.89 12.58
C VAL A 646 -26.51 26.37 12.68
N TYR A 647 -26.94 27.02 11.60
CA TYR A 647 -27.20 28.47 11.57
C TYR A 647 -28.23 28.91 12.62
N ASP A 648 -29.34 28.18 12.72
CA ASP A 648 -30.40 28.41 13.70
C ASP A 648 -30.28 27.49 14.94
N ALA A 649 -29.15 26.82 15.10
CA ALA A 649 -28.99 25.86 16.17
C ALA A 649 -28.73 26.53 17.53
N PRO A 650 -29.11 25.87 18.63
CA PRO A 650 -28.77 26.33 19.97
C PRO A 650 -27.24 26.51 20.11
N PRO A 651 -26.74 27.50 20.87
CA PRO A 651 -25.30 27.70 21.08
C PRO A 651 -24.55 26.44 21.53
N ARG A 652 -25.22 25.57 22.31
CA ARG A 652 -24.68 24.26 22.72
C ARG A 652 -24.32 23.36 21.54
N LEU A 653 -25.12 23.33 20.48
CA LEU A 653 -24.80 22.53 19.29
C LEU A 653 -23.55 23.09 18.57
N LEU A 654 -23.37 24.41 18.57
CA LEU A 654 -22.18 25.02 17.98
C LEU A 654 -20.92 24.66 18.80
N ASP A 655 -21.01 24.70 20.13
CA ASP A 655 -19.92 24.27 21.02
C ASP A 655 -19.60 22.78 20.83
N ASP A 656 -20.63 21.92 20.77
CA ASP A 656 -20.47 20.49 20.55
C ASP A 656 -19.91 20.20 19.15
N LEU A 657 -20.31 20.99 18.14
CA LEU A 657 -19.77 20.89 16.78
C LEU A 657 -18.29 21.22 16.78
N VAL A 658 -17.87 22.35 17.36
CA VAL A 658 -16.45 22.74 17.44
C VAL A 658 -15.62 21.66 18.15
N ARG A 659 -16.14 21.07 19.23
CA ARG A 659 -15.48 19.98 19.97
C ARG A 659 -15.39 18.66 19.20
N ALA A 660 -16.29 18.44 18.24
CA ALA A 660 -16.30 17.22 17.44
C ALA A 660 -15.20 17.20 16.35
N TRP A 661 -14.54 18.33 16.07
CA TRP A 661 -13.41 18.38 15.14
C TRP A 661 -12.12 17.90 15.80
N GLU A 662 -11.49 16.91 15.17
CA GLU A 662 -10.21 16.34 15.59
C GLU A 662 -9.05 17.02 14.85
N PRO A 663 -8.03 17.56 15.55
CA PRO A 663 -6.84 18.06 14.89
C PRO A 663 -6.00 16.91 14.31
N ARG A 664 -5.51 17.09 13.08
CA ARG A 664 -4.60 16.16 12.40
C ARG A 664 -3.43 16.92 11.78
N TRP A 665 -2.23 16.35 11.91
CA TRP A 665 -1.01 16.87 11.31
C TRP A 665 -0.56 15.91 10.23
N VAL A 666 -0.18 16.48 9.08
CA VAL A 666 0.12 15.73 7.86
C VAL A 666 1.42 16.28 7.28
N LEU A 667 2.35 15.39 6.92
CA LEU A 667 3.64 15.80 6.36
C LEU A 667 3.52 16.15 4.87
N PRO A 668 4.38 17.00 4.31
CA PRO A 668 4.41 17.26 2.87
C PRO A 668 4.47 15.97 2.05
N GLY A 669 3.58 15.84 1.05
CA GLY A 669 3.45 14.67 0.19
C GLY A 669 2.65 13.50 0.76
N GLU A 670 2.25 13.54 2.04
CA GLU A 670 1.40 12.51 2.63
C GLU A 670 -0.06 12.65 2.16
N VAL A 671 -0.70 11.50 1.94
CA VAL A 671 -2.07 11.42 1.41
C VAL A 671 -3.08 11.58 2.54
N VAL A 672 -3.92 12.63 2.45
CA VAL A 672 -5.03 12.90 3.38
C VAL A 672 -6.24 12.03 3.03
N ILE A 673 -6.61 12.01 1.76
CA ILE A 673 -7.69 11.18 1.19
C ILE A 673 -7.13 10.54 -0.06
N GLN A 674 -7.35 9.25 -0.25
CA GLN A 674 -7.04 8.56 -1.51
C GLN A 674 -8.32 8.36 -2.32
N ASP A 675 -8.21 8.54 -3.64
CA ASP A 675 -9.30 8.31 -4.58
C ASP A 675 -9.88 6.90 -4.44
N GLU A 676 -11.21 6.79 -4.59
CA GLU A 676 -12.02 5.59 -4.40
C GLU A 676 -11.88 4.87 -3.04
N THR A 677 -11.35 5.53 -2.02
CA THR A 677 -11.23 4.92 -0.68
C THR A 677 -12.60 4.80 -0.03
N PRO A 678 -13.11 3.58 0.22
CA PRO A 678 -14.46 3.38 0.74
C PRO A 678 -14.65 3.89 2.18
N ASP A 679 -13.55 4.04 2.93
CA ASP A 679 -13.55 4.34 4.37
C ASP A 679 -13.30 5.83 4.68
N ALA A 680 -13.23 6.70 3.66
CA ALA A 680 -13.10 8.13 3.86
C ALA A 680 -14.47 8.70 4.29
N ASP A 681 -14.86 8.54 5.56
CA ASP A 681 -16.13 9.01 6.13
C ASP A 681 -15.96 10.31 6.95
N PHE A 682 -15.26 11.29 6.39
CA PHE A 682 -14.97 12.54 7.10
C PHE A 682 -14.91 13.75 6.16
N VAL A 683 -15.20 14.92 6.74
CA VAL A 683 -14.92 16.24 6.16
C VAL A 683 -13.74 16.85 6.90
N PHE A 684 -12.93 17.67 6.24
CA PHE A 684 -11.83 18.37 6.88
C PHE A 684 -11.71 19.82 6.42
N VAL A 685 -11.16 20.66 7.30
CA VAL A 685 -10.79 22.07 7.03
C VAL A 685 -9.28 22.21 7.12
N ILE A 686 -8.66 22.86 6.13
CA ILE A 686 -7.23 23.19 6.18
C ILE A 686 -7.03 24.39 7.11
N VAL A 687 -6.48 24.15 8.30
CA VAL A 687 -6.21 25.22 9.28
C VAL A 687 -4.85 25.84 9.06
N HIS A 688 -3.87 25.06 8.61
CA HIS A 688 -2.56 25.57 8.23
C HIS A 688 -1.98 24.74 7.08
N GLY A 689 -1.35 25.42 6.12
CA GLY A 689 -0.71 24.78 4.97
C GLY A 689 -1.57 24.79 3.72
N ALA A 690 -1.21 23.93 2.78
CA ALA A 690 -1.90 23.73 1.52
C ALA A 690 -1.96 22.24 1.18
N CYS A 691 -2.95 21.85 0.39
CA CYS A 691 -3.08 20.52 -0.16
C CYS A 691 -3.22 20.59 -1.68
N VAL A 692 -2.78 19.54 -2.35
CA VAL A 692 -2.97 19.31 -3.78
C VAL A 692 -4.07 18.27 -3.95
N VAL A 693 -5.09 18.61 -4.71
CA VAL A 693 -6.17 17.70 -5.09
C VAL A 693 -5.84 17.12 -6.46
N THR A 694 -5.80 15.80 -6.54
CA THR A 694 -5.50 15.05 -7.76
C THR A 694 -6.63 14.09 -8.10
N LEU A 695 -6.88 13.95 -9.40
CA LEU A 695 -7.79 12.96 -9.98
C LEU A 695 -6.98 12.14 -10.98
N GLU A 696 -6.94 10.82 -10.80
CA GLU A 696 -6.13 9.91 -11.64
C GLU A 696 -4.65 10.34 -11.76
N GLY A 697 -4.09 10.87 -10.67
CA GLY A 697 -2.71 11.36 -10.61
C GLY A 697 -2.46 12.68 -11.35
N ARG A 698 -3.49 13.37 -11.82
CA ARG A 698 -3.39 14.73 -12.37
C ARG A 698 -3.85 15.73 -11.33
N GLU A 699 -3.03 16.75 -11.07
CA GLU A 699 -3.42 17.89 -10.25
C GLU A 699 -4.58 18.64 -10.92
N ILE A 700 -5.70 18.73 -10.21
CA ILE A 700 -6.89 19.45 -10.65
C ILE A 700 -7.04 20.78 -9.91
N GLU A 701 -6.62 20.82 -8.66
CA GLU A 701 -6.78 21.98 -7.80
C GLU A 701 -5.71 21.99 -6.70
N ARG A 702 -5.27 23.18 -6.31
CA ARG A 702 -4.47 23.38 -5.10
C ARG A 702 -5.30 24.22 -4.13
N ILE A 703 -5.54 23.66 -2.95
CA ILE A 703 -6.41 24.24 -1.94
C ILE A 703 -5.57 24.71 -0.74
N GLY A 704 -5.89 25.90 -0.24
CA GLY A 704 -5.15 26.53 0.86
C GLY A 704 -5.96 26.57 2.15
N GLN A 705 -5.43 27.33 3.10
CA GLN A 705 -6.08 27.57 4.39
C GLN A 705 -7.54 28.04 4.26
N GLY A 706 -8.42 27.45 5.07
CA GLY A 706 -9.85 27.73 5.14
C GLY A 706 -10.69 26.95 4.13
N ALA A 707 -10.05 26.22 3.20
CA ALA A 707 -10.76 25.32 2.31
C ALA A 707 -11.34 24.14 3.09
N ILE A 708 -12.57 23.75 2.74
CA ILE A 708 -13.26 22.57 3.26
C ILE A 708 -13.35 21.53 2.16
N GLN A 709 -13.02 20.28 2.48
CA GLN A 709 -13.11 19.13 1.59
C GLN A 709 -13.71 17.93 2.33
N GLY A 710 -14.28 16.98 1.61
CA GLY A 710 -14.85 15.77 2.22
C GLY A 710 -16.36 15.82 2.47
N ALA A 711 -17.10 16.73 1.83
CA ALA A 711 -18.54 16.85 2.06
C ALA A 711 -19.36 15.70 1.45
N ALA A 712 -18.95 15.19 0.29
CA ALA A 712 -19.56 14.00 -0.31
C ALA A 712 -19.42 12.79 0.63
N GLN A 713 -18.24 12.65 1.24
CA GLN A 713 -17.88 11.65 2.23
C GLN A 713 -18.73 11.78 3.50
N LEU A 714 -18.92 13.02 3.97
CA LEU A 714 -19.81 13.31 5.09
C LEU A 714 -21.26 12.90 4.83
N LEU A 715 -21.68 12.82 3.56
CA LEU A 715 -23.02 12.44 3.10
C LEU A 715 -23.08 10.99 2.57
N SER A 716 -22.09 10.14 2.86
CA SER A 716 -22.03 8.73 2.40
C SER A 716 -22.02 8.55 0.86
N LEU A 717 -21.50 9.55 0.16
CA LEU A 717 -21.24 9.53 -1.28
C LEU A 717 -19.78 9.16 -1.56
N ASN A 718 -19.29 8.10 -0.92
CA ASN A 718 -17.85 7.72 -0.89
C ASN A 718 -17.28 7.35 -2.27
N GLY A 719 -18.13 7.06 -3.24
CA GLY A 719 -17.72 6.86 -4.64
C GLY A 719 -17.27 8.15 -5.34
N TRP A 720 -17.43 9.31 -4.72
CA TRP A 720 -17.04 10.62 -5.25
C TRP A 720 -15.88 11.22 -4.44
N THR A 721 -14.84 10.42 -4.23
CA THR A 721 -13.59 10.87 -3.62
C THR A 721 -12.64 11.42 -4.69
N ARG A 722 -11.66 12.20 -4.23
CA ARG A 722 -10.49 12.63 -4.99
C ARG A 722 -9.28 12.39 -4.11
N THR A 723 -8.11 12.16 -4.71
CA THR A 723 -6.89 12.06 -3.91
C THR A 723 -6.51 13.45 -3.44
N VAL A 724 -6.43 13.68 -2.13
CA VAL A 724 -5.92 14.92 -1.55
C VAL A 724 -4.61 14.61 -0.86
N THR A 725 -3.53 15.26 -1.27
CA THR A 725 -2.20 15.16 -0.66
C THR A 725 -1.83 16.48 0.00
N ALA A 726 -1.16 16.42 1.15
CA ALA A 726 -0.47 17.59 1.67
C ALA A 726 0.54 18.07 0.63
N ASP A 727 0.53 19.38 0.35
CA ASP A 727 1.34 19.98 -0.70
C ASP A 727 2.83 19.65 -0.49
N PRO A 728 3.49 18.93 -1.43
CA PRO A 728 4.89 18.53 -1.29
C PRO A 728 5.85 19.72 -1.18
N GLU A 729 5.45 20.88 -1.71
CA GLU A 729 6.24 22.11 -1.68
C GLU A 729 6.00 22.94 -0.42
N HIS A 730 5.05 22.51 0.44
CA HIS A 730 4.76 23.22 1.67
C HIS A 730 5.91 23.08 2.67
N ASN A 731 6.45 24.21 3.14
CA ASN A 731 7.46 24.24 4.17
C ASN A 731 6.84 24.00 5.56
N GLY A 732 6.79 22.73 5.97
CA GLY A 732 6.35 22.31 7.29
C GLY A 732 5.12 21.40 7.25
N GLU A 733 4.53 21.18 8.41
CA GLU A 733 3.38 20.28 8.56
C GLU A 733 2.08 21.00 8.18
N VAL A 734 1.21 20.31 7.45
CA VAL A 734 -0.16 20.75 7.17
C VAL A 734 -1.03 20.37 8.37
N MET A 735 -1.75 21.34 8.92
CA MET A 735 -2.69 21.12 10.02
C MET A 735 -4.12 21.13 9.49
N LEU A 736 -4.83 20.03 9.72
CA LEU A 736 -6.22 19.83 9.38
C LEU A 736 -7.07 19.76 10.65
N GLN A 737 -8.31 20.21 10.55
CA GLN A 737 -9.37 19.82 11.50
C GLN A 737 -10.26 18.83 10.77
N VAL A 738 -10.53 17.67 11.37
CA VAL A 738 -11.30 16.58 10.76
C VAL A 738 -12.57 16.32 11.54
N LEU A 739 -13.73 16.38 10.88
CA LEU A 739 -15.01 15.98 11.44
C LEU A 739 -15.47 14.67 10.79
N ARG A 740 -15.49 13.61 11.59
CA ARG A 740 -15.98 12.30 11.15
C ARG A 740 -17.50 12.28 11.09
N ARG A 741 -18.05 11.59 10.10
CA ARG A 741 -19.50 11.42 9.93
C ARG A 741 -20.16 10.81 11.16
N LYS A 742 -19.54 9.78 11.76
CA LYS A 742 -20.03 9.15 12.99
C LYS A 742 -20.18 10.17 14.13
N SER A 743 -19.14 10.98 14.37
CA SER A 743 -19.14 12.02 15.40
C SER A 743 -20.21 13.07 15.14
N LEU A 744 -20.39 13.48 13.88
CA LEU A 744 -21.45 14.41 13.49
C LEU A 744 -22.84 13.81 13.74
N ILE A 745 -23.10 12.57 13.33
CA ILE A 745 -24.41 11.92 13.52
C ILE A 745 -24.72 11.70 15.01
N GLU A 746 -23.73 11.30 15.81
CA GLU A 746 -23.85 11.15 17.25
C GLU A 746 -24.18 12.49 17.92
N MET A 747 -23.48 13.56 17.57
CA MET A 747 -23.78 14.91 18.05
C MET A 747 -25.20 15.36 17.63
N LEU A 748 -25.58 15.16 16.36
CA LEU A 748 -26.91 15.53 15.86
C LEU A 748 -28.03 14.66 16.44
N SER A 749 -27.73 13.54 17.12
CA SER A 749 -28.75 12.72 17.78
C SER A 749 -29.51 13.47 18.89
N GLY A 750 -28.87 14.46 19.52
CA GLY A 750 -29.52 15.38 20.47
C GLY A 750 -30.31 16.51 19.81
N HIS A 751 -30.26 16.63 18.49
CA HIS A 751 -30.79 17.76 17.71
C HIS A 751 -31.57 17.24 16.49
N PRO A 752 -32.84 16.83 16.66
CA PRO A 752 -33.59 16.06 15.66
C PRO A 752 -33.80 16.83 14.35
N GLU A 753 -33.98 18.15 14.42
CA GLU A 753 -34.24 18.99 13.25
C GLU A 753 -32.98 19.14 12.35
N PRO A 754 -31.80 19.56 12.87
CA PRO A 754 -30.54 19.46 12.14
C PRO A 754 -30.25 18.06 11.57
N LYS A 755 -30.51 17.00 12.35
CA LYS A 755 -30.34 15.62 11.88
C LYS A 755 -31.24 15.31 10.68
N ALA A 756 -32.51 15.70 10.75
CA ALA A 756 -33.47 15.49 9.67
C ALA A 756 -33.07 16.26 8.40
N ARG A 757 -32.55 17.49 8.53
CA ARG A 757 -32.00 18.26 7.39
C ARG A 757 -30.84 17.52 6.72
N MET A 758 -29.87 17.03 7.49
CA MET A 758 -28.74 16.25 6.94
C MET A 758 -29.21 15.00 6.19
N MET A 759 -30.14 14.25 6.78
CA MET A 759 -30.71 13.03 6.17
C MET A 759 -31.53 13.35 4.91
N ALA A 760 -32.22 14.48 4.87
CA ALA A 760 -32.95 14.93 3.69
C ALA A 760 -32.00 15.30 2.54
N VAL A 761 -30.90 16.00 2.84
CA VAL A 761 -29.86 16.31 1.85
C VAL A 761 -29.25 15.01 1.31
N GLU A 762 -28.87 14.08 2.18
CA GLU A 762 -28.35 12.77 1.79
C GLU A 762 -29.34 11.99 0.91
N ALA A 763 -30.60 11.89 1.31
CA ALA A 763 -31.63 11.21 0.53
C ALA A 763 -31.84 11.87 -0.85
N SER A 764 -31.79 13.19 -0.93
CA SER A 764 -31.93 13.92 -2.21
C SER A 764 -30.76 13.65 -3.17
N LEU A 765 -29.56 13.41 -2.63
CA LEU A 765 -28.35 13.15 -3.41
C LEU A 765 -28.19 11.67 -3.75
N GLN A 766 -28.85 10.77 -3.04
CA GLN A 766 -28.87 9.34 -3.35
C GLN A 766 -29.42 9.09 -4.77
N VAL A 767 -30.41 9.86 -5.20
CA VAL A 767 -30.92 9.84 -6.59
C VAL A 767 -29.84 10.27 -7.59
N GLY A 768 -28.98 11.23 -7.19
CA GLY A 768 -27.81 11.65 -7.97
C GLY A 768 -26.70 10.58 -8.04
N LYS A 769 -26.54 9.77 -7.00
CA LYS A 769 -25.64 8.61 -7.00
C LYS A 769 -26.11 7.53 -7.98
N GLU A 770 -27.42 7.38 -8.10
CA GLU A 770 -28.09 6.49 -9.06
C GLU A 770 -28.28 7.12 -10.44
N ALA A 771 -27.89 8.40 -10.61
CA ALA A 771 -28.03 9.10 -11.87
C ALA A 771 -27.29 8.32 -12.96
N ASP A 772 -28.09 7.82 -13.89
CA ASP A 772 -27.65 6.89 -14.90
C ASP A 772 -26.75 7.63 -15.90
N TRP A 773 -25.60 7.05 -16.25
CA TRP A 773 -24.77 7.52 -17.38
C TRP A 773 -25.61 7.69 -18.66
N ARG A 774 -26.80 7.06 -18.72
CA ARG A 774 -27.81 7.31 -19.74
C ARG A 774 -28.25 8.78 -19.86
N LEU A 775 -28.12 9.62 -18.84
CA LEU A 775 -28.36 11.07 -18.94
C LEU A 775 -27.38 11.74 -19.92
N LEU A 776 -26.13 11.25 -20.02
CA LEU A 776 -25.17 11.74 -21.00
C LEU A 776 -25.63 11.48 -22.45
N LYS A 777 -26.49 10.48 -22.68
CA LYS A 777 -27.08 10.20 -24.01
C LYS A 777 -28.04 11.30 -24.46
N LEU A 778 -28.59 12.07 -23.52
CA LEU A 778 -29.52 13.16 -23.82
C LEU A 778 -28.78 14.41 -24.31
N ILE A 779 -27.46 14.50 -24.09
CA ILE A 779 -26.63 15.60 -24.57
C ILE A 779 -26.37 15.40 -26.08
N PRO A 780 -26.80 16.34 -26.96
CA PRO A 780 -26.72 16.17 -28.42
C PRO A 780 -25.32 15.79 -28.94
N THR A 781 -24.26 16.35 -28.35
CA THR A 781 -22.86 16.09 -28.71
C THR A 781 -22.43 14.65 -28.44
N PHE A 782 -22.99 13.99 -27.42
CA PHE A 782 -22.65 12.62 -27.06
C PHE A 782 -23.58 11.58 -27.70
N ARG A 783 -24.68 12.03 -28.30
CA ARG A 783 -25.66 11.16 -28.98
C ARG A 783 -25.05 10.38 -30.15
N SER A 784 -24.06 10.96 -30.84
CA SER A 784 -23.32 10.31 -31.93
C SER A 784 -22.20 9.38 -31.44
N LEU A 785 -21.79 9.48 -30.18
CA LEU A 785 -20.72 8.70 -29.55
C LEU A 785 -21.29 7.61 -28.63
N TYR A 786 -22.45 7.05 -29.01
CA TYR A 786 -23.21 6.09 -28.21
C TYR A 786 -22.48 4.74 -28.08
N PHE A 787 -21.47 4.71 -27.22
CA PHE A 787 -20.79 3.51 -26.77
C PHE A 787 -20.96 3.43 -25.25
N PRO A 788 -21.73 2.45 -24.72
CA PRO A 788 -22.05 2.38 -23.29
C PRO A 788 -20.83 2.46 -22.37
N TYR A 789 -19.71 1.84 -22.77
CA TYR A 789 -18.47 1.88 -21.99
C TYR A 789 -17.81 3.26 -22.01
N PHE A 790 -17.85 3.97 -23.14
CA PHE A 790 -17.33 5.34 -23.24
C PHE A 790 -18.16 6.29 -22.40
N LEU A 791 -19.49 6.23 -22.47
CA LEU A 791 -20.36 7.11 -21.66
C LEU A 791 -20.32 6.76 -20.18
N GLY A 792 -20.22 5.48 -19.82
CA GLY A 792 -20.01 5.05 -18.44
C GLY A 792 -18.67 5.55 -17.89
N ARG A 793 -17.60 5.51 -18.70
CA ARG A 793 -16.30 6.06 -18.33
C ARG A 793 -16.32 7.59 -18.26
N LEU A 794 -16.91 8.26 -19.24
CA LEU A 794 -17.09 9.72 -19.26
C LEU A 794 -17.90 10.21 -18.05
N TYR A 795 -18.91 9.45 -17.61
CA TYR A 795 -19.68 9.74 -16.41
C TYR A 795 -18.82 9.61 -15.13
N LYS A 796 -17.97 8.58 -15.05
CA LYS A 796 -17.01 8.41 -13.95
C LYS A 796 -15.94 9.51 -13.92
N ASP A 797 -15.49 9.91 -15.10
CA ASP A 797 -14.43 10.92 -15.29
C ASP A 797 -14.98 12.36 -15.22
N ALA A 798 -16.31 12.52 -15.23
CA ALA A 798 -16.95 13.82 -15.10
C ALA A 798 -16.70 14.40 -13.70
N ASP A 799 -16.40 15.69 -13.63
CA ASP A 799 -16.27 16.39 -12.36
C ASP A 799 -17.66 16.61 -11.76
N ILE A 800 -18.00 15.81 -10.75
CA ILE A 800 -19.27 15.97 -10.03
C ILE A 800 -19.05 17.01 -8.95
N ARG A 801 -19.65 18.19 -9.14
CA ARG A 801 -19.63 19.27 -8.16
C ARG A 801 -20.97 19.35 -7.46
N LEU A 802 -20.92 19.43 -6.14
CA LEU A 802 -22.09 19.63 -5.30
C LEU A 802 -22.31 21.14 -5.10
N PHE A 803 -23.49 21.61 -5.47
CA PHE A 803 -23.94 22.99 -5.26
C PHE A 803 -25.15 22.95 -4.35
N CYS A 804 -25.15 23.78 -3.32
CA CYS A 804 -26.29 23.98 -2.44
C CYS A 804 -27.24 25.03 -3.04
N ALA A 805 -28.45 25.11 -2.49
CA ALA A 805 -29.42 26.12 -2.90
C ALA A 805 -28.84 27.53 -2.67
N GLY A 806 -28.79 28.35 -3.73
CA GLY A 806 -28.20 29.70 -3.70
C GLY A 806 -26.79 29.80 -4.24
N ASP A 807 -26.09 28.68 -4.48
CA ASP A 807 -24.77 28.70 -5.09
C ASP A 807 -24.85 29.04 -6.59
N HIS A 808 -23.91 29.84 -7.08
CA HIS A 808 -23.80 30.17 -8.51
C HIS A 808 -23.00 29.09 -9.25
N VAL A 809 -23.66 28.36 -10.17
CA VAL A 809 -23.02 27.31 -11.00
C VAL A 809 -22.15 27.90 -12.11
N SER A 810 -22.53 29.07 -12.64
CA SER A 810 -21.68 29.88 -13.51
C SER A 810 -21.94 31.37 -13.25
N LEU A 811 -20.90 32.18 -13.42
CA LEU A 811 -21.02 33.63 -13.43
C LEU A 811 -21.18 34.08 -14.88
N THR A 812 -22.16 34.94 -15.16
CA THR A 812 -22.26 35.61 -16.45
C THR A 812 -21.08 36.58 -16.60
N GLY A 813 -20.17 36.27 -17.53
CA GLY A 813 -19.02 37.08 -17.90
C GLY A 813 -18.71 36.91 -19.37
#